data_AF-A0A9P5YTP6-F1
#
_entry.id   AF-A0A9P5YTP6-F1
#
_cell.length_a   1.000
_cell.length_b   1.000
_cell.length_c   1.000
_cell.angle_alpha   90.00
_cell.angle_beta   90.00
_cell.angle_gamma   90.00
#
_symmetry.space_group_name_H-M   'P 1'
#
loop_
_entity.id
_entity.type
_entity.pdbx_description
1 polymer ?
#
loop_
_entity_poly.entity_id
_entity_poly.type
_entity_poly.pdbx_seq_one_letter_code
_entity_poly.pdbx_strand_id
1 'polypeptide(L)'
;MDDTPNKTSEGSFSTGPPSNFKQIEAFKTITMMLSMLSHSTSIDVHDNLNKEEITDLTIQDPFDRQETRMLDAFAQLAVGEYDVAALATNRVSTDGITLRIISCVVDFPTERSLSATTPSKDLETNVLTKNCLPDVVSSPQVLKPSRPEGAEGMKPLEYMEKLNIRWIRPSLAHHLWTLSNVLTGPDGQHDIRFWSDLLPNLWRYMAAISYKKIAHRFGNEYHSLPYIIALKTVTDVLPTLPPPIDRFSNNNSSDVHFLSDFVLPYAESLQPETLLKLTTKFPNLIAKAVGMKKSPSQQRCQLYTDATRTEFHQLLLELLELFQTALEALTSMDEEVANSSDNGAKQFADNVRNVDLIGYALLRIAKGRAFRMHLESIESYLSLNDPRIRAGQASSECIEAFPALQPVRSSDSDGMEATKLLSQSYVDWLRWVLDQFDAIETLVTYMTSSRFPYRSISLSLLAVPKTTDTFLPWLQLFSGNEFIPALTGINPVFGSLTNESILLFLEKGIDEDKGAQHAKILSLELESHPTIENLRKLTMITYLGIGTKANTILEKIGDSCIISDSIRDEMKAIRKLFNKLPTREQFFCDLAKMTTFKGTVHCEACLASLLPAFTEHLTPQDLEYYKDINIFADMQGFGRVIGLSAPSCPSCAIYLQMLASMSGSPSEIITRGNHGVISACSLPAWTPDRIVKAMNTSLGLLLRQGLISLMDQETDCIWD
;
A
#
# COMPACT_ATOMS: atom_id res chain seq x y z
N MET A 1 -64.26 -36.82 22.72
CA MET A 1 -63.78 -37.38 21.44
C MET A 1 -64.22 -36.41 20.36
N ASP A 2 -63.35 -35.46 20.06
CA ASP A 2 -63.26 -34.75 18.79
C ASP A 2 -61.93 -33.99 18.83
N ASP A 3 -60.88 -34.67 18.34
CA ASP A 3 -59.53 -34.15 18.20
C ASP A 3 -59.42 -33.45 16.84
N THR A 4 -59.38 -32.12 16.83
CA THR A 4 -58.93 -31.33 15.68
C THR A 4 -57.44 -31.06 15.79
N PRO A 5 -56.61 -31.43 14.80
CA PRO A 5 -55.18 -31.14 14.84
C PRO A 5 -54.95 -29.68 14.46
N ASN A 6 -54.26 -28.95 15.35
CA ASN A 6 -53.69 -27.64 15.06
C ASN A 6 -52.67 -27.79 13.92
N LYS A 7 -53.05 -27.37 12.71
CA LYS A 7 -52.10 -27.10 11.62
C LYS A 7 -51.28 -25.88 12.01
N THR A 8 -50.13 -26.10 12.62
CA THR A 8 -49.04 -25.13 12.63
C THR A 8 -48.62 -24.91 11.18
N SER A 9 -48.92 -23.74 10.64
CA SER A 9 -48.40 -23.30 9.34
C SER A 9 -46.88 -23.21 9.44
N GLU A 10 -46.19 -24.15 8.81
CA GLU A 10 -44.78 -23.99 8.45
C GLU A 10 -44.70 -22.78 7.51
N GLY A 11 -44.36 -21.63 8.07
CA GLY A 11 -44.00 -20.46 7.29
C GLY A 11 -42.72 -20.80 6.54
N SER A 12 -42.82 -21.03 5.24
CA SER A 12 -41.65 -21.15 4.38
C SER A 12 -40.89 -19.83 4.45
N PHE A 13 -39.80 -19.80 5.20
CA PHE A 13 -38.88 -18.68 5.16
C PHE A 13 -38.36 -18.58 3.72
N SER A 14 -38.70 -17.48 3.05
CA SER A 14 -38.17 -17.18 1.72
C SER A 14 -36.65 -17.10 1.83
N THR A 15 -35.96 -18.04 1.18
CA THR A 15 -34.50 -18.06 1.04
C THR A 15 -34.01 -17.04 0.00
N GLY A 16 -34.76 -15.95 -0.20
CA GLY A 16 -34.36 -14.88 -1.10
C GLY A 16 -33.06 -14.23 -0.62
N PRO A 17 -32.24 -13.72 -1.56
CA PRO A 17 -31.04 -12.96 -1.19
C PRO A 17 -31.44 -11.79 -0.26
N PRO A 18 -30.56 -11.40 0.68
CA PRO A 18 -30.86 -10.31 1.59
C PRO A 18 -31.19 -9.04 0.81
N SER A 19 -32.16 -8.28 1.29
CA SER A 19 -32.72 -7.11 0.59
C SER A 19 -31.69 -6.01 0.31
N ASN A 20 -30.51 -6.05 0.94
CA ASN A 20 -29.42 -5.10 0.76
C ASN A 20 -28.53 -5.39 -0.48
N PHE A 21 -28.72 -6.51 -1.20
CA PHE A 21 -27.82 -6.89 -2.29
C PHE A 21 -27.72 -5.81 -3.39
N LYS A 22 -28.85 -5.26 -3.83
CA LYS A 22 -28.89 -4.16 -4.82
C LYS A 22 -28.15 -2.92 -4.33
N GLN A 23 -28.20 -2.62 -3.03
CA GLN A 23 -27.54 -1.47 -2.42
C GLN A 23 -26.02 -1.65 -2.38
N ILE A 24 -25.54 -2.86 -2.08
CA ILE A 24 -24.10 -3.20 -2.14
C ILE A 24 -23.60 -3.16 -3.59
N GLU A 25 -24.40 -3.64 -4.54
CA GLU A 25 -24.07 -3.56 -5.95
C GLU A 25 -23.98 -2.12 -6.45
N ALA A 26 -24.87 -1.22 -5.99
CA ALA A 26 -24.76 0.21 -6.26
C ALA A 26 -23.48 0.81 -5.67
N PHE A 27 -23.13 0.44 -4.43
CA PHE A 27 -21.89 0.88 -3.78
C PHE A 27 -20.66 0.53 -4.63
N LYS A 28 -20.56 -0.72 -5.09
CA LYS A 28 -19.47 -1.19 -5.96
C LYS A 28 -19.35 -0.38 -7.24
N THR A 29 -20.49 -0.05 -7.85
CA THR A 29 -20.54 0.79 -9.06
C THR A 29 -20.03 2.20 -8.76
N ILE A 30 -20.47 2.79 -7.64
CA ILE A 30 -20.05 4.14 -7.21
C ILE A 30 -18.54 4.19 -6.97
N THR A 31 -17.99 3.27 -6.17
CA THR A 31 -16.54 3.27 -5.84
C THR A 31 -15.69 2.99 -7.07
N MET A 32 -16.15 2.13 -7.97
CA MET A 32 -15.44 1.83 -9.21
C MET A 32 -15.48 3.02 -10.19
N MET A 33 -16.57 3.78 -10.28
CA MET A 33 -16.58 5.03 -11.05
C MET A 33 -15.70 6.11 -10.40
N LEU A 34 -15.72 6.22 -9.07
CA LEU A 34 -14.84 7.13 -8.34
C LEU A 34 -13.36 6.81 -8.59
N SER A 35 -12.96 5.54 -8.57
CA SER A 35 -11.56 5.18 -8.83
C SER A 35 -11.08 5.51 -10.25
N MET A 36 -12.01 5.63 -11.21
CA MET A 36 -11.69 6.07 -12.58
C MET A 36 -11.56 7.60 -12.71
N LEU A 37 -12.16 8.37 -11.81
CA LEU A 37 -12.08 9.83 -11.85
C LEU A 37 -10.78 10.28 -11.20
N SER A 38 -9.87 10.93 -11.94
CA SER A 38 -8.78 11.69 -11.29
C SER A 38 -9.43 12.85 -10.53
N HIS A 39 -9.49 12.75 -9.21
CA HIS A 39 -10.24 13.71 -8.41
C HIS A 39 -9.63 15.11 -8.54
N SER A 40 -10.40 16.05 -9.07
CA SER A 40 -10.07 17.49 -8.99
C SER A 40 -10.22 18.02 -7.56
N THR A 41 -11.16 17.45 -6.80
CA THR A 41 -11.32 17.73 -5.37
C THR A 41 -10.40 16.82 -4.57
N SER A 42 -9.36 17.37 -3.94
CA SER A 42 -8.55 16.59 -3.00
C SER A 42 -9.44 16.06 -1.88
N ILE A 43 -9.48 14.74 -1.71
CA ILE A 43 -9.99 14.18 -0.46
C ILE A 43 -8.95 14.50 0.60
N ASP A 44 -9.39 15.11 1.70
CA ASP A 44 -8.50 15.43 2.81
C ASP A 44 -7.78 14.15 3.27
N VAL A 45 -6.46 14.18 3.15
CA VAL A 45 -5.58 13.12 3.64
C VAL A 45 -5.43 13.33 5.13
N HIS A 46 -5.94 12.40 5.93
CA HIS A 46 -5.80 12.44 7.36
C HIS A 46 -4.74 11.43 7.81
N ASP A 47 -3.74 11.84 8.60
CA ASP A 47 -2.80 10.94 9.29
C ASP A 47 -2.95 11.08 10.82
N ASN A 48 -3.69 10.14 11.40
CA ASN A 48 -3.92 10.04 12.85
C ASN A 48 -2.62 9.82 13.65
N LEU A 49 -1.51 9.48 13.00
CA LEU A 49 -0.20 9.31 13.63
C LEU A 49 0.69 10.55 13.55
N ASN A 50 0.32 11.62 12.84
CA ASN A 50 1.09 12.85 12.81
C ASN A 50 0.93 13.61 14.15
N LYS A 51 2.04 14.12 14.73
CA LYS A 51 1.98 14.88 16.01
C LYS A 51 1.45 16.29 15.83
N GLU A 52 1.69 16.86 14.66
CA GLU A 52 1.56 18.30 14.42
C GLU A 52 0.13 18.68 14.00
N GLU A 53 -0.61 17.75 13.41
CA GLU A 53 -2.00 17.94 12.95
C GLU A 53 -3.05 17.68 14.05
N ILE A 54 -2.66 17.06 15.17
CA ILE A 54 -3.60 16.76 16.27
C ILE A 54 -3.72 17.99 17.18
N THR A 55 -4.36 19.04 16.65
CA THR A 55 -4.97 20.08 17.48
C THR A 55 -6.39 19.71 17.89
N ASP A 56 -7.00 18.72 17.22
CA ASP A 56 -8.36 18.25 17.47
C ASP A 56 -8.44 16.91 18.26
N LEU A 57 -9.52 16.78 19.01
CA LEU A 57 -9.68 16.01 20.26
C LEU A 57 -9.80 14.48 20.12
N THR A 58 -9.63 13.87 18.94
CA THR A 58 -10.08 12.48 18.70
C THR A 58 -9.10 11.40 19.18
N ILE A 59 -7.78 11.65 19.18
CA ILE A 59 -6.79 10.70 19.75
C ILE A 59 -6.06 11.38 20.90
N GLN A 60 -6.78 11.59 22.00
CA GLN A 60 -6.18 12.12 23.22
C GLN A 60 -5.31 11.10 23.96
N ASP A 61 -5.55 9.80 23.78
CA ASP A 61 -4.83 8.77 24.54
C ASP A 61 -3.48 8.41 23.88
N PRO A 62 -2.33 8.71 24.52
CA PRO A 62 -1.03 8.26 24.05
C PRO A 62 -0.92 6.74 23.91
N PHE A 63 -1.74 5.97 24.64
CA PHE A 63 -1.80 4.52 24.56
C PHE A 63 -2.44 4.03 23.27
N ASP A 64 -3.53 4.65 22.80
CA ASP A 64 -4.18 4.29 21.53
C ASP A 64 -3.20 4.53 20.39
N ARG A 65 -2.50 5.67 20.38
CA ARG A 65 -1.49 5.96 19.37
C ARG A 65 -0.33 4.97 19.37
N GLN A 66 0.15 4.58 20.54
CA GLN A 66 1.23 3.60 20.65
C GLN A 66 0.77 2.24 20.13
N GLU A 67 -0.47 1.87 20.43
CA GLU A 67 -1.10 0.66 19.93
C GLU A 67 -1.30 0.68 18.42
N THR A 68 -1.79 1.79 17.84
CA THR A 68 -1.90 1.95 16.38
C THR A 68 -0.54 1.77 15.72
N ARG A 69 0.51 2.42 16.23
CA ARG A 69 1.87 2.26 15.68
C ARG A 69 2.38 0.83 15.76
N MET A 70 2.14 0.15 16.88
CA MET A 70 2.51 -1.26 17.03
C MET A 70 1.71 -2.14 16.07
N LEU A 71 0.40 -1.93 15.95
CA LEU A 71 -0.47 -2.69 15.05
C LEU A 71 -0.14 -2.45 13.59
N ASP A 72 0.16 -1.21 13.19
CA ASP A 72 0.63 -0.87 11.83
C ASP A 72 1.94 -1.58 11.52
N ALA A 73 2.89 -1.55 12.47
CA ALA A 73 4.14 -2.28 12.33
C ALA A 73 3.88 -3.79 12.18
N PHE A 74 3.02 -4.37 13.02
CA PHE A 74 2.62 -5.76 12.86
C PHE A 74 1.95 -6.04 11.52
N ALA A 75 1.06 -5.15 11.06
CA ALA A 75 0.33 -5.31 9.81
C ALA A 75 1.31 -5.31 8.63
N GLN A 76 2.27 -4.39 8.65
CA GLN A 76 3.32 -4.31 7.65
C GLN A 76 4.16 -5.60 7.58
N LEU A 77 4.52 -6.16 8.74
CA LEU A 77 5.26 -7.43 8.79
C LEU A 77 4.40 -8.61 8.35
N ALA A 78 3.16 -8.72 8.85
CA ALA A 78 2.23 -9.82 8.60
C ALA A 78 1.90 -10.01 7.12
N VAL A 79 1.92 -8.91 6.37
CA VAL A 79 1.64 -8.88 4.95
C VAL A 79 2.81 -9.43 4.14
N GLY A 80 4.07 -9.28 4.56
CA GLY A 80 5.21 -9.70 3.75
C GLY A 80 5.12 -9.19 2.29
N GLU A 81 4.96 -10.11 1.33
CA GLU A 81 4.73 -9.78 -0.10
C GLU A 81 3.26 -9.55 -0.50
N TYR A 82 2.30 -9.85 0.36
CA TYR A 82 0.88 -9.61 0.09
C TYR A 82 0.58 -8.10 0.05
N ASP A 83 -0.64 -7.71 -0.31
CA ASP A 83 -0.95 -6.30 -0.54
C ASP A 83 -1.29 -5.55 0.74
N VAL A 84 -2.38 -5.95 1.41
CA VAL A 84 -2.92 -5.21 2.57
C VAL A 84 -3.43 -6.15 3.67
N ALA A 85 -3.10 -5.83 4.92
CA ALA A 85 -3.74 -6.41 6.09
C ALA A 85 -4.22 -5.35 7.07
N ALA A 86 -5.31 -5.68 7.76
CA ALA A 86 -5.84 -4.95 8.91
C ALA A 86 -5.78 -5.83 10.14
N LEU A 87 -5.27 -5.30 11.25
CA LEU A 87 -5.05 -6.03 12.49
C LEU A 87 -5.78 -5.36 13.64
N ALA A 88 -6.39 -6.16 14.52
CA ALA A 88 -6.93 -5.71 15.80
C ALA A 88 -6.35 -6.56 16.93
N THR A 89 -6.29 -6.00 18.15
CA THR A 89 -5.84 -6.72 19.34
C THR A 89 -6.92 -6.91 20.39
N ASN A 90 -6.74 -7.90 21.26
CA ASN A 90 -7.57 -8.10 22.45
C ASN A 90 -7.12 -7.31 23.69
N ARG A 91 -6.50 -6.13 23.54
CA ARG A 91 -5.89 -5.44 24.68
C ARG A 91 -6.79 -5.22 25.89
N VAL A 92 -8.12 -5.16 25.68
CA VAL A 92 -9.14 -4.99 26.73
C VAL A 92 -9.45 -6.32 27.46
N SER A 93 -8.89 -7.44 27.02
CA SER A 93 -9.11 -8.78 27.58
C SER A 93 -8.58 -8.93 29.00
N THR A 94 -9.39 -9.59 29.84
CA THR A 94 -9.15 -9.77 31.28
C THR A 94 -8.03 -10.76 31.61
N ASP A 95 -7.61 -11.60 30.67
CA ASP A 95 -6.56 -12.59 30.92
C ASP A 95 -5.18 -11.94 31.09
N GLY A 96 -4.94 -10.79 30.44
CA GLY A 96 -3.74 -9.95 30.60
C GLY A 96 -2.41 -10.63 30.25
N ILE A 97 -2.43 -11.90 29.83
CA ILE A 97 -1.24 -12.73 29.63
C ILE A 97 -0.90 -12.84 28.14
N THR A 98 -1.90 -12.99 27.26
CA THR A 98 -1.67 -13.23 25.83
C THR A 98 -2.21 -12.07 25.00
N LEU A 99 -1.35 -11.46 24.18
CA LEU A 99 -1.76 -10.55 23.13
C LEU A 99 -2.30 -11.37 21.95
N ARG A 100 -3.63 -11.45 21.83
CA ARG A 100 -4.27 -12.01 20.64
C ARG A 100 -4.38 -10.93 19.59
N ILE A 101 -3.92 -11.25 18.39
CA ILE A 101 -3.96 -10.39 17.22
C ILE A 101 -4.75 -11.16 16.16
N ILE A 102 -5.77 -10.52 15.60
CA ILE A 102 -6.48 -11.04 14.43
C ILE A 102 -6.07 -10.23 13.22
N SER A 103 -5.57 -10.91 12.19
CA SER A 103 -5.15 -10.32 10.92
C SER A 103 -6.19 -10.63 9.86
N CYS A 104 -6.76 -9.60 9.26
CA CYS A 104 -7.63 -9.68 8.11
C CYS A 104 -6.81 -9.37 6.86
N VAL A 105 -6.71 -10.32 5.92
CA VAL A 105 -5.92 -10.17 4.69
C VAL A 105 -6.82 -10.33 3.48
N VAL A 106 -6.63 -9.46 2.47
CA VAL A 106 -7.39 -9.52 1.21
C VAL A 106 -6.72 -10.52 0.25
N ASP A 107 -7.54 -11.32 -0.45
CA ASP A 107 -7.12 -12.31 -1.46
C ASP A 107 -6.05 -13.29 -0.95
N PHE A 108 -6.48 -14.33 -0.24
CA PHE A 108 -5.63 -15.44 0.17
C PHE A 108 -5.33 -16.35 -1.04
N PRO A 109 -4.10 -16.37 -1.61
CA PRO A 109 -3.77 -17.36 -2.61
C PRO A 109 -3.79 -18.71 -1.90
N THR A 110 -4.73 -19.54 -2.29
CA THR A 110 -4.88 -20.85 -1.67
C THR A 110 -3.77 -21.74 -2.19
N GLU A 111 -3.04 -22.38 -1.29
CA GLU A 111 -2.02 -23.36 -1.62
C GLU A 111 -2.64 -24.47 -2.49
N ARG A 112 -2.37 -24.44 -3.80
CA ARG A 112 -2.41 -25.62 -4.64
C ARG A 112 -0.98 -26.00 -5.01
N SER A 113 -0.65 -27.24 -4.71
CA SER A 113 0.55 -27.97 -5.12
C SER A 113 1.01 -27.54 -6.51
N LEU A 114 2.20 -26.93 -6.58
CA LEU A 114 2.93 -26.65 -7.82
C LEU A 114 3.21 -27.99 -8.53
N SER A 115 2.29 -28.44 -9.39
CA SER A 115 2.62 -29.44 -10.40
C SER A 115 3.30 -28.70 -11.55
N ALA A 116 4.61 -28.88 -11.65
CA ALA A 116 5.50 -28.30 -12.64
C ALA A 116 4.91 -28.38 -14.06
N THR A 117 4.36 -27.26 -14.53
CA THR A 117 4.15 -27.01 -15.96
C THR A 117 4.89 -25.73 -16.27
N THR A 118 5.82 -25.83 -17.21
CA THR A 118 6.79 -24.81 -17.61
C THR A 118 6.11 -23.48 -17.97
N PRO A 119 6.58 -22.33 -17.46
CA PRO A 119 6.00 -21.03 -17.80
C PRO A 119 6.43 -20.61 -19.22
N SER A 120 5.47 -20.17 -20.03
CA SER A 120 5.72 -19.41 -21.26
C SER A 120 6.27 -18.01 -20.91
N LYS A 121 7.18 -17.48 -21.72
CA LYS A 121 7.91 -16.20 -21.50
C LYS A 121 7.11 -14.92 -21.80
N ASP A 122 5.81 -15.01 -22.03
CA ASP A 122 4.95 -13.85 -22.27
C ASP A 122 4.24 -13.44 -20.96
N LEU A 123 4.95 -12.69 -20.11
CA LEU A 123 4.44 -12.25 -18.80
C LEU A 123 4.80 -10.77 -18.53
N GLU A 124 3.97 -9.84 -19.00
CA GLU A 124 3.99 -8.43 -18.55
C GLU A 124 2.60 -7.89 -18.14
N THR A 125 1.63 -8.78 -17.92
CA THR A 125 0.48 -8.46 -17.07
C THR A 125 0.50 -9.41 -15.89
N ASN A 126 1.08 -8.97 -14.77
CA ASN A 126 0.89 -9.61 -13.47
C ASN A 126 -0.57 -9.39 -13.03
N VAL A 127 -1.49 -10.06 -13.72
CA VAL A 127 -2.70 -10.56 -13.12
C VAL A 127 -2.22 -11.61 -12.13
N LEU A 128 -2.21 -11.24 -10.84
CA LEU A 128 -2.24 -12.20 -9.73
C LEU A 128 -3.23 -13.30 -10.12
N THR A 129 -2.71 -14.46 -10.50
CA THR A 129 -3.52 -15.64 -10.79
C THR A 129 -4.17 -16.04 -9.48
N LYS A 130 -5.42 -15.57 -9.32
CA LYS A 130 -6.34 -15.83 -8.21
C LYS A 130 -6.52 -17.34 -8.04
N ASN A 131 -5.71 -17.96 -7.19
CA ASN A 131 -5.93 -19.33 -6.74
C ASN A 131 -6.98 -19.31 -5.62
N CYS A 132 -8.18 -19.74 -5.99
CA CYS A 132 -9.35 -19.81 -5.13
C CYS A 132 -9.17 -20.77 -3.94
N LEU A 133 -9.67 -20.32 -2.78
CA LEU A 133 -9.98 -21.19 -1.63
C LEU A 133 -10.85 -22.37 -2.09
N PRO A 134 -10.77 -23.54 -1.43
CA PRO A 134 -11.79 -24.57 -1.60
C PRO A 134 -13.18 -23.92 -1.47
N ASP A 135 -14.06 -24.27 -2.41
CA ASP A 135 -15.37 -23.67 -2.70
C ASP A 135 -15.93 -22.72 -1.63
N VAL A 136 -16.00 -21.43 -2.00
CA VAL A 136 -16.83 -20.35 -1.43
C VAL A 136 -17.01 -20.43 0.09
N VAL A 137 -16.06 -19.88 0.85
CA VAL A 137 -16.35 -19.51 2.24
C VAL A 137 -17.47 -18.46 2.21
N SER A 138 -18.68 -18.87 2.56
CA SER A 138 -19.89 -18.02 2.50
C SER A 138 -19.96 -17.02 3.65
N SER A 139 -19.21 -17.25 4.73
CA SER A 139 -19.15 -16.43 5.93
C SER A 139 -17.70 -16.24 6.40
N PRO A 140 -17.38 -15.13 7.10
CA PRO A 140 -16.02 -14.93 7.61
C PRO A 140 -15.65 -16.03 8.61
N GLN A 141 -14.39 -16.44 8.63
CA GLN A 141 -13.90 -17.50 9.52
C GLN A 141 -12.55 -17.13 10.14
N VAL A 142 -12.35 -17.48 11.42
CA VAL A 142 -11.08 -17.32 12.10
C VAL A 142 -10.26 -18.60 11.95
N LEU A 143 -9.14 -18.50 11.24
CA LEU A 143 -8.21 -19.58 10.98
C LEU A 143 -6.97 -19.42 11.86
N LYS A 144 -6.47 -20.54 12.39
CA LYS A 144 -5.18 -20.57 13.07
C LYS A 144 -4.06 -20.77 12.04
N PRO A 145 -2.98 -19.97 12.07
CA PRO A 145 -1.81 -20.20 11.23
C PRO A 145 -1.27 -21.62 11.42
N SER A 146 -1.06 -22.35 10.31
CA SER A 146 -0.49 -23.69 10.33
C SER A 146 1.00 -23.66 10.65
N ARG A 147 1.47 -24.69 11.34
CA ARG A 147 2.91 -24.89 11.55
C ARG A 147 3.57 -25.27 10.22
N PRO A 148 4.70 -24.64 9.84
CA PRO A 148 5.44 -25.03 8.66
C PRO A 148 6.00 -26.45 8.75
N GLU A 149 6.01 -27.15 7.63
CA GLU A 149 6.68 -28.45 7.51
C GLU A 149 8.19 -28.33 7.84
N GLY A 150 8.71 -29.27 8.62
CA GLY A 150 10.11 -29.30 9.01
C GLY A 150 10.46 -28.36 10.17
N ALA A 151 9.47 -27.66 10.73
CA ALA A 151 9.62 -26.95 11.99
C ALA A 151 9.43 -27.86 13.21
N GLU A 152 9.02 -29.13 13.04
CA GLU A 152 8.79 -30.08 14.14
C GLU A 152 10.05 -30.27 15.00
N GLY A 153 9.90 -30.11 16.32
CA GLY A 153 11.00 -30.25 17.27
C GLY A 153 12.03 -29.11 17.26
N MET A 154 11.95 -28.16 16.33
CA MET A 154 12.82 -26.97 16.30
C MET A 154 12.22 -25.82 17.11
N LYS A 155 13.07 -25.00 17.71
CA LYS A 155 12.62 -23.72 18.26
C LYS A 155 12.27 -22.76 17.11
N PRO A 156 11.33 -21.81 17.32
CA PRO A 156 10.94 -20.86 16.28
C PRO A 156 12.11 -20.04 15.72
N LEU A 157 13.04 -19.60 16.58
CA LEU A 157 14.23 -18.86 16.16
C LEU A 157 15.20 -19.72 15.34
N GLU A 158 15.42 -20.98 15.76
CA GLU A 158 16.26 -21.94 15.01
C GLU A 158 15.66 -22.23 13.62
N TYR A 159 14.33 -22.32 13.52
CA TYR A 159 13.64 -22.47 12.24
C TYR A 159 13.84 -21.25 11.33
N MET A 160 13.71 -20.03 11.87
CA MET A 160 13.97 -18.78 11.13
C MET A 160 15.43 -18.68 10.67
N GLU A 161 16.39 -19.05 11.52
CA GLU A 161 17.82 -19.13 11.16
C GLU A 161 18.08 -20.12 10.03
N LYS A 162 17.41 -21.28 10.07
CA LYS A 162 17.50 -22.28 9.00
C LYS A 162 16.96 -21.73 7.67
N LEU A 163 15.86 -20.97 7.70
CA LEU A 163 15.32 -20.31 6.49
C LEU A 163 16.30 -19.28 5.92
N ASN A 164 17.07 -18.59 6.77
CA ASN A 164 18.11 -17.66 6.32
C ASN A 164 19.27 -18.36 5.58
N ILE A 165 19.48 -19.66 5.83
CA ILE A 165 20.52 -20.47 5.16
C ILE A 165 19.95 -21.14 3.91
N ARG A 166 18.75 -21.73 4.02
CA ARG A 166 18.08 -22.45 2.93
C ARG A 166 16.65 -21.93 2.79
N TRP A 167 16.48 -21.05 1.80
CA TRP A 167 15.25 -20.30 1.64
C TRP A 167 14.12 -21.12 1.04
N ILE A 168 13.21 -21.56 1.90
CA ILE A 168 11.92 -22.09 1.49
C ILE A 168 10.90 -20.98 1.70
N ARG A 169 10.36 -20.43 0.61
CA ARG A 169 9.35 -19.37 0.67
C ARG A 169 8.15 -19.85 1.50
N PRO A 170 7.87 -19.25 2.67
CA PRO A 170 6.73 -19.66 3.47
C PRO A 170 5.44 -19.12 2.85
N SER A 171 4.35 -19.87 2.99
CA SER A 171 3.01 -19.34 2.75
C SER A 171 2.62 -18.32 3.82
N LEU A 172 1.54 -17.58 3.59
CA LEU A 172 1.02 -16.63 4.56
C LEU A 172 0.78 -17.28 5.94
N ALA A 173 0.19 -18.47 5.97
CA ALA A 173 -0.04 -19.19 7.22
C ALA A 173 1.28 -19.53 7.93
N HIS A 174 2.28 -20.04 7.20
CA HIS A 174 3.61 -20.33 7.75
C HIS A 174 4.36 -19.07 8.21
N HIS A 175 4.21 -17.97 7.49
CA HIS A 175 4.79 -16.68 7.83
C HIS A 175 4.18 -16.12 9.13
N LEU A 176 2.85 -16.08 9.24
CA LEU A 176 2.16 -15.64 10.46
C LEU A 176 2.46 -16.55 11.65
N TRP A 177 2.56 -17.87 11.43
CA TRP A 177 2.99 -18.80 12.45
C TRP A 177 4.41 -18.48 12.94
N THR A 178 5.33 -18.24 12.01
CA THR A 178 6.73 -17.91 12.32
C THR A 178 6.81 -16.63 13.15
N LEU A 179 6.13 -15.56 12.72
CA LEU A 179 6.08 -14.30 13.47
C LEU A 179 5.48 -14.49 14.87
N SER A 180 4.34 -15.18 15.01
CA SER A 180 3.68 -15.39 16.30
C SER A 180 4.57 -16.09 17.31
N ASN A 181 5.28 -17.13 16.86
CA ASN A 181 6.08 -17.98 17.73
C ASN A 181 7.45 -17.37 18.04
N VAL A 182 8.07 -16.69 17.07
CA VAL A 182 9.35 -16.02 17.29
C VAL A 182 9.21 -14.82 18.21
N LEU A 183 8.16 -14.02 18.04
CA LEU A 183 7.96 -12.83 18.87
C LEU A 183 7.54 -13.18 20.31
N THR A 184 6.92 -14.34 20.54
CA THR A 184 6.55 -14.80 21.90
C THR A 184 7.78 -15.10 22.77
N GLY A 185 8.90 -15.51 22.17
CA GLY A 185 10.10 -15.93 22.92
C GLY A 185 9.93 -17.26 23.67
N PRO A 186 11.02 -17.84 24.21
CA PRO A 186 11.03 -19.18 24.78
C PRO A 186 10.25 -19.34 26.11
N ASP A 187 10.09 -18.27 26.91
CA ASP A 187 9.47 -18.35 28.25
C ASP A 187 8.63 -17.10 28.63
N GLY A 188 8.32 -16.22 27.66
CA GLY A 188 7.69 -14.92 27.94
C GLY A 188 8.52 -14.00 28.85
N GLN A 189 9.81 -14.30 29.05
CA GLN A 189 10.75 -13.45 29.79
C GLN A 189 11.52 -12.54 28.82
N HIS A 190 11.68 -11.28 29.21
CA HIS A 190 12.46 -10.27 28.50
C HIS A 190 13.98 -10.52 28.65
N ASP A 191 14.48 -11.63 28.13
CA ASP A 191 15.93 -11.86 28.05
C ASP A 191 16.53 -10.95 26.97
N ILE A 192 17.36 -9.99 27.38
CA ILE A 192 18.07 -9.07 26.49
C ILE A 192 18.88 -9.82 25.43
N ARG A 193 19.44 -10.99 25.77
CA ARG A 193 20.21 -11.82 24.83
C ARG A 193 19.34 -12.40 23.72
N PHE A 194 18.12 -12.83 24.08
CA PHE A 194 17.17 -13.30 23.06
C PHE A 194 16.88 -12.21 22.02
N TRP A 195 16.68 -10.97 22.46
CA TRP A 195 16.41 -9.86 21.56
C TRP A 195 17.61 -9.44 20.71
N SER A 196 18.84 -9.53 21.25
CA SER A 196 20.05 -9.27 20.47
C SER A 196 20.25 -10.28 19.34
N ASP A 197 19.82 -11.53 19.56
CA ASP A 197 19.93 -12.60 18.56
C ASP A 197 18.74 -12.60 17.59
N LEU A 198 17.54 -12.24 18.08
CA LEU A 198 16.33 -12.16 17.28
C LEU A 198 16.41 -11.05 16.24
N LEU A 199 16.83 -9.84 16.62
CA LEU A 199 16.72 -8.68 15.73
C LEU A 199 17.43 -8.91 14.37
N PRO A 200 18.71 -9.32 14.31
CA PRO A 200 19.38 -9.59 13.02
C PRO A 200 18.71 -10.72 12.22
N ASN A 201 18.18 -11.74 12.89
CA ASN A 201 17.50 -12.86 12.23
C ASN A 201 16.15 -12.45 11.64
N LEU A 202 15.40 -11.62 12.36
CA LEU A 202 14.12 -11.07 11.91
C LEU A 202 14.31 -10.12 10.73
N TRP A 203 15.36 -9.30 10.74
CA TRP A 203 15.70 -8.42 9.61
C TRP A 203 16.00 -9.21 8.34
N ARG A 204 16.85 -10.24 8.41
CA ARG A 204 17.14 -11.12 7.26
C ARG A 204 15.90 -11.87 6.78
N TYR A 205 15.11 -12.38 7.72
CA TYR A 205 13.87 -13.06 7.40
C TYR A 205 12.92 -12.13 6.65
N MET A 206 12.72 -10.90 7.12
CA MET A 206 11.84 -9.93 6.46
C MET A 206 12.40 -9.41 5.14
N ALA A 207 13.72 -9.28 5.00
CA ALA A 207 14.36 -8.99 3.72
C ALA A 207 14.12 -10.12 2.71
N ALA A 208 14.28 -11.38 3.13
CA ALA A 208 14.00 -12.55 2.30
C ALA A 208 12.51 -12.72 1.96
N ILE A 209 11.61 -12.39 2.88
CA ILE A 209 10.17 -12.37 2.61
C ILE A 209 9.82 -11.25 1.65
N SER A 210 10.31 -10.03 1.86
CA SER A 210 9.73 -8.84 1.24
C SER A 210 10.56 -8.28 0.07
N TYR A 211 11.64 -8.95 -0.36
CA TYR A 211 12.55 -8.36 -1.35
C TYR A 211 11.87 -7.98 -2.66
N LYS A 212 10.88 -8.74 -3.16
CA LYS A 212 10.17 -8.38 -4.39
C LYS A 212 9.39 -7.08 -4.21
N LYS A 213 8.71 -6.94 -3.07
CA LYS A 213 7.97 -5.73 -2.69
C LYS A 213 8.91 -4.53 -2.52
N ILE A 214 10.04 -4.72 -1.83
CA ILE A 214 11.05 -3.68 -1.63
C ILE A 214 11.69 -3.29 -2.98
N ALA A 215 12.05 -4.25 -3.82
CA ALA A 215 12.61 -4.03 -5.15
C ALA A 215 11.65 -3.27 -6.05
N HIS A 216 10.38 -3.65 -6.06
CA HIS A 216 9.35 -2.97 -6.83
C HIS A 216 9.16 -1.52 -6.35
N ARG A 217 9.11 -1.29 -5.03
CA ARG A 217 9.05 0.06 -4.46
C ARG A 217 10.27 0.89 -4.85
N PHE A 218 11.47 0.35 -4.68
CA PHE A 218 12.73 1.04 -4.93
C PHE A 218 12.98 1.33 -6.42
N GLY A 219 12.66 0.37 -7.29
CA GLY A 219 12.82 0.46 -8.75
C GLY A 219 11.65 1.14 -9.46
N ASN A 220 10.65 1.65 -8.74
CA ASN A 220 9.48 2.28 -9.35
C ASN A 220 9.90 3.52 -10.17
N GLU A 221 9.63 3.48 -11.48
CA GLU A 221 10.03 4.52 -12.45
C GLU A 221 9.45 5.89 -12.13
N TYR A 222 8.26 5.94 -11.54
CA TYR A 222 7.51 7.17 -11.30
C TYR A 222 7.69 7.70 -9.87
N HIS A 223 7.85 6.82 -8.90
CA HIS A 223 7.81 7.17 -7.48
C HIS A 223 9.17 7.14 -6.79
N SER A 224 10.15 6.36 -7.26
CA SER A 224 11.45 6.23 -6.58
C SER A 224 12.60 6.68 -7.46
N LEU A 225 12.62 6.26 -8.72
CA LEU A 225 13.71 6.59 -9.63
C LEU A 225 13.96 8.11 -9.79
N PRO A 226 12.92 8.99 -9.81
CA PRO A 226 13.15 10.43 -9.87
C PRO A 226 13.93 10.97 -8.66
N TYR A 227 13.69 10.44 -7.45
CA TYR A 227 14.44 10.81 -6.25
C TYR A 227 15.91 10.40 -6.35
N ILE A 228 16.17 9.17 -6.80
CA ILE A 228 17.53 8.63 -6.98
C ILE A 228 18.29 9.43 -8.04
N ILE A 229 17.67 9.70 -9.19
CA ILE A 229 18.28 10.48 -10.27
C ILE A 229 18.62 11.89 -9.76
N ALA A 230 17.68 12.57 -9.11
CA ALA A 230 17.92 13.90 -8.56
C ALA A 230 19.10 13.94 -7.57
N LEU A 231 19.20 12.96 -6.66
CA LEU A 231 20.35 12.83 -5.76
C LEU A 231 21.67 12.63 -6.54
N LYS A 232 21.67 11.77 -7.57
CA LYS A 232 22.85 11.51 -8.41
C LYS A 232 23.30 12.73 -9.23
N THR A 233 22.42 13.71 -9.49
CA THR A 233 22.80 14.94 -10.19
C THR A 233 23.60 15.92 -9.35
N VAL A 234 23.66 15.73 -8.03
CA VAL A 234 24.42 16.61 -7.13
C VAL A 234 25.89 16.19 -7.12
N THR A 235 26.73 16.92 -7.87
CA THR A 235 28.17 16.64 -7.92
C THR A 235 28.96 17.34 -6.82
N ASP A 236 28.49 18.51 -6.37
CA ASP A 236 29.19 19.36 -5.41
C ASP A 236 28.26 19.78 -4.26
N VAL A 237 28.66 19.43 -3.03
CA VAL A 237 27.93 19.81 -1.81
C VAL A 237 28.56 21.10 -1.24
N LEU A 238 27.81 22.21 -1.29
CA LEU A 238 28.32 23.55 -0.97
C LEU A 238 28.66 23.79 0.52
N PRO A 239 29.65 24.67 0.83
CA PRO A 239 30.09 25.09 2.18
C PRO A 239 29.01 25.46 3.19
N THR A 240 27.89 26.01 2.72
CA THR A 240 26.92 26.66 3.59
C THR A 240 25.99 25.66 4.27
N LEU A 241 26.29 25.35 5.53
CA LEU A 241 25.35 24.67 6.41
C LEU A 241 24.17 25.59 6.75
N PRO A 242 22.92 25.11 6.67
CA PRO A 242 21.81 25.85 7.24
C PRO A 242 22.04 26.05 8.75
N PRO A 243 21.61 27.19 9.32
CA PRO A 243 21.73 27.42 10.75
C PRO A 243 21.07 26.26 11.51
N PRO A 244 21.65 25.76 12.61
CA PRO A 244 21.12 24.62 13.34
C PRO A 244 19.72 24.96 13.86
N ILE A 245 18.70 24.37 13.23
CA ILE A 245 17.33 24.46 13.74
C ILE A 245 17.28 23.60 15.01
N ASP A 246 17.21 24.24 16.17
CA ASP A 246 17.23 23.58 17.49
C ASP A 246 15.95 22.77 17.80
N ARG A 247 15.01 22.70 16.86
CA ARG A 247 13.67 22.11 17.05
C ARG A 247 13.66 20.56 17.07
N PHE A 248 14.76 19.89 16.73
CA PHE A 248 14.80 18.43 16.56
C PHE A 248 15.67 17.71 17.58
N SER A 249 15.39 17.86 18.88
CA SER A 249 16.21 17.28 19.95
C SER A 249 16.22 15.74 20.02
N ASN A 250 15.23 15.06 19.43
CA ASN A 250 15.01 13.64 19.70
C ASN A 250 15.57 12.67 18.63
N ASN A 251 16.03 13.14 17.47
CA ASN A 251 16.43 12.27 16.34
C ASN A 251 17.94 11.98 16.26
N ASN A 252 18.73 12.39 17.25
CA ASN A 252 20.18 12.18 17.23
C ASN A 252 20.57 10.70 17.44
N SER A 253 19.66 9.86 17.94
CA SER A 253 19.95 8.43 18.19
C SER A 253 20.24 7.67 16.90
N SER A 254 19.52 7.94 15.81
CA SER A 254 19.73 7.23 14.54
C SER A 254 21.08 7.54 13.90
N ASP A 255 21.57 8.78 14.01
CA ASP A 255 22.92 9.15 13.55
C ASP A 255 24.02 8.43 14.36
N VAL A 256 23.79 8.27 15.68
CA VAL A 256 24.68 7.49 16.56
C VAL A 256 24.67 6.02 16.15
N HIS A 257 23.50 5.41 15.95
CA HIS A 257 23.37 4.02 15.50
C HIS A 257 24.01 3.79 14.13
N PHE A 258 23.88 4.74 13.20
CA PHE A 258 24.60 4.66 11.92
C PHE A 258 26.12 4.58 12.12
N LEU A 259 26.67 5.41 13.01
CA LEU A 259 28.10 5.40 13.29
C LEU A 259 28.55 4.15 14.05
N SER A 260 27.81 3.74 15.09
CA SER A 260 28.21 2.62 15.96
C SER A 260 27.97 1.26 15.36
N ASP A 261 26.90 1.10 14.59
CA ASP A 261 26.41 -0.22 14.18
C ASP A 261 26.73 -0.50 12.70
N PHE A 262 27.08 0.53 11.92
CA PHE A 262 27.47 0.38 10.51
C PHE A 262 28.90 0.88 10.24
N VAL A 263 29.18 2.18 10.45
CA VAL A 263 30.48 2.78 10.09
C VAL A 263 31.64 2.17 10.89
N LEU A 264 31.47 2.00 12.20
CA LEU A 264 32.52 1.47 13.07
C LEU A 264 32.81 -0.02 12.77
N PRO A 265 31.83 -0.94 12.69
CA PRO A 265 32.09 -2.32 12.29
C PRO A 265 32.78 -2.41 10.93
N TYR A 266 32.39 -1.59 9.96
CA TYR A 266 33.05 -1.53 8.65
C TYR A 266 34.53 -1.12 8.75
N ALA A 267 34.83 -0.13 9.59
CA ALA A 267 36.21 0.32 9.81
C ALA A 267 37.07 -0.72 10.56
N GLU A 268 36.47 -1.48 11.48
CA GLU A 268 37.15 -2.50 12.28
C GLU A 268 37.31 -3.83 11.54
N SER A 269 36.40 -4.15 10.62
CA SER A 269 36.39 -5.39 9.84
C SER A 269 37.42 -5.39 8.72
N LEU A 270 38.70 -5.11 9.01
CA LEU A 270 39.86 -5.10 8.09
C LEU A 270 40.06 -6.37 7.21
N GLN A 271 39.13 -7.33 7.25
CA GLN A 271 39.08 -8.50 6.41
C GLN A 271 38.56 -8.16 4.99
N PRO A 272 39.31 -8.46 3.92
CA PRO A 272 38.87 -8.30 2.52
C PRO A 272 37.61 -9.09 2.15
N GLU A 273 37.21 -10.03 3.01
CA GLU A 273 36.07 -10.93 2.79
C GLU A 273 34.75 -10.39 3.35
N THR A 274 34.74 -9.18 3.95
CA THR A 274 33.49 -8.53 4.34
C THR A 274 32.63 -8.29 3.10
N LEU A 275 31.35 -8.69 3.15
CA LEU A 275 30.46 -8.79 1.98
C LEU A 275 30.22 -7.47 1.24
N LEU A 276 30.38 -6.32 1.90
CA LEU A 276 30.21 -5.00 1.29
C LEU A 276 31.56 -4.42 0.89
N LYS A 277 31.81 -4.34 -0.42
CA LYS A 277 32.97 -3.65 -0.99
C LYS A 277 32.60 -2.19 -1.25
N LEU A 278 32.75 -1.32 -0.24
CA LEU A 278 32.60 0.12 -0.44
C LEU A 278 33.85 0.69 -1.12
N THR A 279 33.63 1.36 -2.24
CA THR A 279 34.62 2.09 -3.03
C THR A 279 34.83 3.51 -2.48
N THR A 280 33.79 4.12 -1.89
CA THR A 280 33.87 5.44 -1.27
C THR A 280 34.76 5.39 -0.03
N LYS A 281 35.72 6.32 0.04
CA LYS A 281 36.52 6.53 1.24
C LYS A 281 35.87 7.60 2.10
N PHE A 282 35.61 7.27 3.37
CA PHE A 282 34.99 8.19 4.33
C PHE A 282 35.78 8.30 5.65
N PRO A 283 37.05 8.74 5.59
CA PRO A 283 37.92 8.80 6.77
C PRO A 283 37.40 9.72 7.89
N ASN A 284 36.70 10.81 7.57
CA ASN A 284 36.17 11.71 8.60
C ASN A 284 34.96 11.10 9.33
N LEU A 285 34.10 10.36 8.62
CA LEU A 285 33.02 9.57 9.25
C LEU A 285 33.58 8.48 10.16
N ILE A 286 34.63 7.76 9.73
CA ILE A 286 35.33 6.77 10.57
C ILE A 286 35.93 7.43 11.81
N ALA A 287 36.62 8.57 11.65
CA ALA A 287 37.20 9.30 12.77
C ALA A 287 36.13 9.73 13.79
N LYS A 288 34.95 10.16 13.32
CA LYS A 288 33.80 10.46 14.20
C LYS A 288 33.31 9.22 14.93
N ALA A 289 33.13 8.09 14.23
CA ALA A 289 32.67 6.84 14.86
C ALA A 289 33.64 6.36 15.95
N VAL A 290 34.94 6.41 15.68
CA VAL A 290 36.00 6.05 16.65
C VAL A 290 36.03 7.03 17.83
N GLY A 291 35.88 8.33 17.57
CA GLY A 291 35.79 9.35 18.62
C GLY A 291 34.59 9.12 19.54
N MET A 292 33.44 8.79 18.97
CA MET A 292 32.21 8.47 19.69
C MET A 292 32.37 7.24 20.60
N LYS A 293 33.00 6.16 20.11
CA LYS A 293 33.32 4.96 20.91
C LYS A 293 34.18 5.30 22.14
N LYS A 294 35.12 6.25 22.00
CA LYS A 294 36.02 6.68 23.08
C LYS A 294 35.34 7.58 24.12
N SER A 295 34.27 8.29 23.75
CA SER A 295 33.60 9.25 24.65
C SER A 295 32.07 9.27 24.47
N PRO A 296 31.35 8.20 24.89
CA PRO A 296 29.91 8.08 24.65
C PRO A 296 29.06 9.15 25.36
N SER A 297 29.53 9.69 26.49
CA SER A 297 28.75 10.56 27.38
C SER A 297 28.85 12.06 27.09
N GLN A 298 29.79 12.50 26.25
CA GLN A 298 30.14 13.92 26.13
C GLN A 298 29.75 14.60 24.82
N GLN A 299 29.32 13.86 23.80
CA GLN A 299 29.19 14.45 22.47
C GLN A 299 27.75 14.41 21.94
N ARG A 300 27.17 15.60 21.72
CA ARG A 300 26.12 15.76 20.72
C ARG A 300 26.73 15.35 19.39
N CYS A 301 26.45 14.13 18.96
CA CYS A 301 27.01 13.62 17.72
C CYS A 301 26.38 14.36 16.54
N GLN A 302 27.13 15.30 15.97
CA GLN A 302 26.77 15.93 14.71
C GLN A 302 27.44 15.16 13.58
N LEU A 303 26.70 14.24 12.97
CA LEU A 303 27.17 13.40 11.87
C LEU A 303 27.44 14.24 10.61
N TYR A 304 26.57 15.20 10.30
CA TYR A 304 26.68 16.08 9.13
C TYR A 304 27.38 17.42 9.46
N THR A 305 28.60 17.57 8.98
CA THR A 305 29.49 18.74 9.17
C THR A 305 30.23 19.05 7.86
N ASP A 306 30.91 20.19 7.79
CA ASP A 306 31.72 20.54 6.61
C ASP A 306 32.75 19.48 6.24
N ALA A 307 33.35 18.82 7.24
CA ALA A 307 34.32 17.76 7.03
C ALA A 307 33.71 16.43 6.56
N THR A 308 32.41 16.18 6.80
CA THR A 308 31.78 14.87 6.57
C THR A 308 30.70 14.86 5.51
N ARG A 309 30.22 16.01 5.07
CA ARG A 309 29.08 16.09 4.14
C ARG A 309 29.32 15.46 2.76
N THR A 310 30.52 15.60 2.20
CA THR A 310 30.86 15.04 0.88
C THR A 310 30.98 13.53 1.00
N GLU A 311 31.66 13.06 2.05
CA GLU A 311 31.73 11.63 2.38
C GLU A 311 30.34 11.04 2.62
N PHE A 312 29.47 11.76 3.33
CA PHE A 312 28.10 11.35 3.61
C PHE A 312 27.26 11.24 2.33
N HIS A 313 27.34 12.23 1.44
CA HIS A 313 26.62 12.20 0.16
C HIS A 313 27.10 11.05 -0.73
N GLN A 314 28.41 10.88 -0.89
CA GLN A 314 28.99 9.79 -1.68
C GLN A 314 28.63 8.41 -1.12
N LEU A 315 28.72 8.25 0.21
CA LEU A 315 28.33 7.02 0.88
C LEU A 315 26.83 6.73 0.71
N LEU A 316 25.96 7.74 0.79
CA LEU A 316 24.53 7.58 0.52
C LEU A 316 24.28 7.07 -0.91
N LEU A 317 24.89 7.69 -1.92
CA LEU A 317 24.73 7.26 -3.31
C LEU A 317 25.21 5.82 -3.53
N GLU A 318 26.37 5.47 -2.96
CA GLU A 318 26.91 4.11 -3.04
C GLU A 318 26.02 3.09 -2.33
N LEU A 319 25.48 3.42 -1.15
CA LEU A 319 24.53 2.55 -0.45
C LEU A 319 23.24 2.34 -1.26
N LEU A 320 22.70 3.37 -1.91
CA LEU A 320 21.53 3.24 -2.78
C LEU A 320 21.81 2.31 -3.98
N GLU A 321 22.99 2.41 -4.59
CA GLU A 321 23.39 1.58 -5.72
C GLU A 321 23.64 0.11 -5.32
N LEU A 322 24.31 -0.11 -4.19
CA LEU A 322 24.51 -1.45 -3.64
C LEU A 322 23.19 -2.09 -3.24
N PHE A 323 22.26 -1.30 -2.68
CA PHE A 323 20.91 -1.77 -2.34
C PHE A 323 20.15 -2.22 -3.60
N GLN A 324 20.18 -1.39 -4.65
CA GLN A 324 19.59 -1.73 -5.95
C GLN A 324 20.15 -3.04 -6.49
N THR A 325 21.47 -3.16 -6.52
CA THR A 325 22.18 -4.33 -7.05
C THR A 325 21.81 -5.60 -6.27
N ALA A 326 21.76 -5.51 -4.94
CA ALA A 326 21.38 -6.65 -4.09
C ALA A 326 19.92 -7.08 -4.32
N LEU A 327 19.00 -6.13 -4.48
CA LEU A 327 17.59 -6.40 -4.78
C LEU A 327 17.39 -6.99 -6.19
N GLU A 328 18.10 -6.46 -7.20
CA GLU A 328 18.09 -6.99 -8.56
C GLU A 328 18.65 -8.41 -8.60
N ALA A 329 19.70 -8.70 -7.82
CA ALA A 329 20.27 -10.03 -7.70
C ALA A 329 19.29 -11.02 -7.05
N LEU A 330 18.55 -10.62 -6.00
CA LEU A 330 17.49 -11.47 -5.41
C LEU A 330 16.32 -11.68 -6.38
N THR A 331 15.91 -10.63 -7.09
CA THR A 331 14.77 -10.69 -8.04
C THR A 331 15.10 -11.52 -9.28
N SER A 332 16.36 -11.58 -9.66
CA SER A 332 16.85 -12.37 -10.80
C SER A 332 17.11 -13.84 -10.45
N MET A 333 17.11 -14.21 -9.17
CA MET A 333 17.24 -15.60 -8.74
C MET A 333 15.92 -16.34 -8.91
N ASP A 334 15.94 -17.40 -9.70
CA ASP A 334 14.85 -18.38 -9.70
C ASP A 334 14.78 -19.06 -8.33
N GLU A 335 13.58 -19.13 -7.74
CA GLU A 335 13.34 -19.77 -6.44
C GLU A 335 13.77 -21.25 -6.48
N GLU A 336 13.70 -21.92 -7.63
CA GLU A 336 14.19 -23.29 -7.82
C GLU A 336 15.74 -23.35 -7.80
N VAL A 337 16.41 -22.37 -8.39
CA VAL A 337 17.87 -22.29 -8.43
C VAL A 337 18.43 -21.97 -7.05
N ALA A 338 17.77 -21.08 -6.30
CA ALA A 338 18.12 -20.77 -4.92
C ALA A 338 18.06 -22.01 -4.02
N ASN A 339 17.23 -23.01 -4.36
CA ASN A 339 17.00 -24.19 -3.53
C ASN A 339 17.67 -25.49 -4.00
N SER A 340 18.12 -25.55 -5.25
CA SER A 340 18.62 -26.78 -5.87
C SER A 340 20.12 -27.06 -5.65
N SER A 341 20.91 -26.07 -5.22
CA SER A 341 22.33 -26.24 -4.93
C SER A 341 22.79 -25.48 -3.69
N ASP A 342 23.79 -26.01 -2.98
CA ASP A 342 24.41 -25.34 -1.83
C ASP A 342 24.98 -23.96 -2.20
N ASN A 343 25.46 -23.82 -3.44
CA ASN A 343 25.96 -22.54 -3.95
C ASN A 343 24.83 -21.53 -4.17
N GLY A 344 23.69 -21.96 -4.71
CA GLY A 344 22.50 -21.11 -4.88
C GLY A 344 21.94 -20.62 -3.55
N ALA A 345 21.83 -21.53 -2.57
CA ALA A 345 21.37 -21.20 -1.22
C ALA A 345 22.31 -20.20 -0.53
N LYS A 346 23.63 -20.41 -0.64
CA LYS A 346 24.64 -19.48 -0.13
C LYS A 346 24.54 -18.11 -0.80
N GLN A 347 24.41 -18.07 -2.14
CA GLN A 347 24.32 -16.81 -2.88
C GLN A 347 23.06 -16.03 -2.50
N PHE A 348 21.92 -16.71 -2.33
CA PHE A 348 20.69 -16.11 -1.84
C PHE A 348 20.87 -15.53 -0.43
N ALA A 349 21.43 -16.31 0.49
CA ALA A 349 21.69 -15.88 1.86
C ALA A 349 22.63 -14.67 1.92
N ASP A 350 23.68 -14.65 1.09
CA ASP A 350 24.62 -13.53 0.98
C ASP A 350 23.92 -12.26 0.46
N ASN A 351 23.04 -12.38 -0.54
CA ASN A 351 22.26 -11.26 -1.05
C ASN A 351 21.22 -10.74 -0.05
N VAL A 352 20.52 -11.64 0.66
CA VAL A 352 19.60 -11.25 1.75
C VAL A 352 20.35 -10.51 2.84
N ARG A 353 21.54 -10.99 3.22
CA ARG A 353 22.40 -10.33 4.20
C ARG A 353 22.86 -8.94 3.73
N ASN A 354 23.11 -8.77 2.44
CA ASN A 354 23.43 -7.46 1.87
C ASN A 354 22.22 -6.52 1.93
N VAL A 355 21.02 -6.99 1.55
CA VAL A 355 19.78 -6.20 1.64
C VAL A 355 19.47 -5.79 3.07
N ASP A 356 19.61 -6.71 4.04
CA ASP A 356 19.50 -6.44 5.48
C ASP A 356 20.48 -5.34 5.92
N LEU A 357 21.78 -5.55 5.71
CA LEU A 357 22.83 -4.64 6.20
C LEU A 357 22.75 -3.25 5.56
N ILE A 358 22.54 -3.17 4.24
CA ILE A 358 22.42 -1.91 3.52
C ILE A 358 21.08 -1.24 3.87
N GLY A 359 19.98 -2.00 3.93
CA GLY A 359 18.66 -1.52 4.32
C GLY A 359 18.68 -0.92 5.73
N TYR A 360 19.39 -1.55 6.67
CA TYR A 360 19.63 -1.03 8.01
C TYR A 360 20.37 0.31 7.97
N ALA A 361 21.48 0.39 7.24
CA ALA A 361 22.26 1.61 7.10
C ALA A 361 21.42 2.76 6.51
N LEU A 362 20.67 2.49 5.44
CA LEU A 362 19.77 3.45 4.81
C LEU A 362 18.63 3.86 5.76
N LEU A 363 18.10 2.96 6.59
CA LEU A 363 17.05 3.30 7.56
C LEU A 363 17.60 4.26 8.63
N ARG A 364 18.82 4.00 9.11
CA ARG A 364 19.50 4.91 10.06
C ARG A 364 19.73 6.29 9.45
N ILE A 365 20.13 6.36 8.19
CA ILE A 365 20.23 7.61 7.43
C ILE A 365 18.86 8.30 7.35
N ALA A 366 17.81 7.58 6.92
CA ALA A 366 16.47 8.13 6.70
C ALA A 366 15.83 8.66 7.99
N LYS A 367 16.11 8.04 9.14
CA LYS A 367 15.64 8.54 10.45
C LYS A 367 16.53 9.65 11.02
N GLY A 368 17.80 9.63 10.64
CA GLY A 368 18.85 10.53 11.09
C GLY A 368 18.58 12.00 10.85
N ARG A 369 19.23 12.84 11.66
CA ARG A 369 19.21 14.30 11.48
C ARG A 369 20.12 14.69 10.31
N ALA A 370 21.22 13.97 10.13
CA ALA A 370 22.18 14.21 9.07
C ALA A 370 21.55 14.23 7.66
N PHE A 371 20.61 13.33 7.39
CA PHE A 371 19.97 13.26 6.07
C PHE A 371 19.09 14.49 5.78
N ARG A 372 18.33 14.98 6.77
CA ARG A 372 17.54 16.21 6.61
C ARG A 372 18.43 17.42 6.34
N MET A 373 19.48 17.60 7.16
CA MET A 373 20.45 18.69 6.97
C MET A 373 21.14 18.59 5.61
N HIS A 374 21.44 17.37 5.16
CA HIS A 374 21.99 17.14 3.83
C HIS A 374 21.02 17.62 2.74
N LEU A 375 19.77 17.14 2.76
CA LEU A 375 18.76 17.50 1.78
C LEU A 375 18.49 19.01 1.73
N GLU A 376 18.41 19.67 2.89
CA GLU A 376 18.28 21.14 2.99
C GLU A 376 19.49 21.86 2.36
N SER A 377 20.71 21.36 2.59
CA SER A 377 21.92 21.96 2.01
C SER A 377 22.05 21.82 0.49
N ILE A 378 21.34 20.85 -0.10
CA ILE A 378 21.34 20.59 -1.55
C ILE A 378 19.98 20.91 -2.21
N GLU A 379 19.07 21.55 -1.49
CA GLU A 379 17.68 21.75 -1.93
C GLU A 379 17.60 22.46 -3.28
N SER A 380 18.44 23.47 -3.53
CA SER A 380 18.50 24.20 -4.80
C SER A 380 18.80 23.29 -6.00
N TYR A 381 19.56 22.21 -5.80
CA TYR A 381 19.85 21.24 -6.85
C TYR A 381 18.69 20.25 -7.04
N LEU A 382 18.05 19.85 -5.93
CA LEU A 382 16.90 18.94 -5.97
C LEU A 382 15.68 19.58 -6.64
N SER A 383 15.46 20.89 -6.46
CA SER A 383 14.34 21.61 -7.09
C SER A 383 14.40 21.63 -8.62
N LEU A 384 15.60 21.54 -9.22
CA LEU A 384 15.75 21.47 -10.68
C LEU A 384 15.19 20.16 -11.27
N ASN A 385 15.13 19.11 -10.45
CA ASN A 385 14.67 17.78 -10.83
C ASN A 385 13.57 17.31 -9.86
N ASP A 386 12.65 18.20 -9.49
CA ASP A 386 11.64 17.89 -8.48
C ASP A 386 10.85 16.62 -8.86
N PRO A 387 10.99 15.53 -8.08
CA PRO A 387 10.36 14.25 -8.39
C PRO A 387 8.83 14.35 -8.35
N ARG A 388 8.27 15.34 -7.63
CA ARG A 388 6.83 15.57 -7.50
C ARG A 388 6.20 16.02 -8.81
N ILE A 389 6.93 16.77 -9.64
CA ILE A 389 6.46 17.22 -10.96
C ILE A 389 6.28 16.03 -11.89
N ARG A 390 7.20 15.06 -11.85
CA ARG A 390 7.12 13.83 -12.67
C ARG A 390 6.08 12.85 -12.13
N ALA A 391 5.98 12.69 -10.82
CA ALA A 391 4.99 11.81 -10.20
C ALA A 391 3.55 12.25 -10.53
N GLY A 392 3.29 13.56 -10.64
CA GLY A 392 1.99 14.08 -11.05
C GLY A 392 1.58 13.76 -12.50
N GLN A 393 2.50 13.24 -13.33
CA GLN A 393 2.24 12.81 -14.70
C GLN A 393 2.05 11.30 -14.83
N ALA A 394 2.19 10.54 -13.73
CA ALA A 394 1.95 9.10 -13.76
C ALA A 394 0.46 8.80 -13.98
N SER A 395 0.16 7.77 -14.77
CA SER A 395 -1.21 7.34 -15.02
C SER A 395 -1.88 6.83 -13.73
N SER A 396 -3.21 6.92 -13.65
CA SER A 396 -4.01 6.44 -12.51
C SER A 396 -3.71 4.98 -12.15
N GLU A 397 -3.42 4.13 -13.14
CA GLU A 397 -3.05 2.72 -12.93
C GLU A 397 -1.75 2.53 -12.13
N CYS A 398 -0.79 3.45 -12.20
CA CYS A 398 0.41 3.39 -11.34
C CYS A 398 0.15 3.85 -9.90
N ILE A 399 -0.90 4.64 -9.69
CA ILE A 399 -1.20 5.29 -8.41
C ILE A 399 -1.84 4.31 -7.42
N GLU A 400 -2.70 3.40 -7.90
CA GLU A 400 -3.38 2.42 -7.03
C GLU A 400 -2.41 1.52 -6.26
N ALA A 401 -1.21 1.29 -6.80
CA ALA A 401 -0.22 0.45 -6.14
C ALA A 401 0.47 1.14 -4.94
N PHE A 402 0.53 2.48 -4.88
CA PHE A 402 1.35 3.19 -3.88
C PHE A 402 0.69 4.42 -3.22
N PRO A 403 -0.37 4.23 -2.43
CA PRO A 403 -1.08 5.35 -1.80
C PRO A 403 -0.22 6.14 -0.80
N ALA A 404 0.78 5.51 -0.19
CA ALA A 404 1.62 6.12 0.85
C ALA A 404 2.62 7.18 0.33
N LEU A 405 2.91 7.21 -0.97
CA LEU A 405 3.79 8.21 -1.58
C LEU A 405 3.06 9.33 -2.29
N GLN A 406 1.73 9.38 -2.20
CA GLN A 406 1.01 10.52 -2.72
C GLN A 406 1.53 11.76 -1.99
N PRO A 407 2.05 12.76 -2.72
CA PRO A 407 2.34 14.04 -2.09
C PRO A 407 1.04 14.47 -1.44
N VAL A 408 1.06 14.67 -0.11
CA VAL A 408 -0.03 15.34 0.59
C VAL A 408 -0.15 16.69 -0.10
N ARG A 409 -1.07 16.75 -1.07
CA ARG A 409 -1.51 18.02 -1.65
C ARG A 409 -2.35 18.59 -0.52
N SER A 410 -1.80 19.55 0.20
CA SER A 410 -2.63 20.41 1.03
C SER A 410 -3.71 20.94 0.10
N SER A 411 -4.97 20.74 0.48
CA SER A 411 -6.11 21.35 -0.20
C SER A 411 -5.83 22.84 -0.38
N ASP A 412 -6.33 23.42 -1.48
CA ASP A 412 -6.12 24.81 -1.91
C ASP A 412 -6.76 25.81 -0.90
N SER A 413 -6.37 25.75 0.37
CA SER A 413 -6.66 26.76 1.37
C SER A 413 -5.95 28.03 0.91
N ASP A 414 -6.77 29.04 0.62
CA ASP A 414 -6.42 30.32 0.01
C ASP A 414 -5.21 30.97 0.71
N GLY A 415 -4.02 30.72 0.14
CA GLY A 415 -2.88 31.64 0.15
C GLY A 415 -2.10 31.82 1.45
N MET A 416 -1.54 30.76 2.06
CA MET A 416 -0.22 30.84 2.75
C MET A 416 0.32 29.52 3.32
N GLU A 417 -0.33 28.37 3.11
CA GLU A 417 0.07 27.14 3.78
C GLU A 417 1.16 26.35 3.04
N ALA A 418 2.05 25.81 3.87
CA ALA A 418 3.37 25.35 3.49
C ALA A 418 3.31 24.17 2.53
N THR A 419 3.72 24.39 1.27
CA THR A 419 4.20 23.30 0.42
C THR A 419 5.16 22.46 1.25
N LYS A 420 4.80 21.20 1.50
CA LYS A 420 5.65 20.23 2.20
C LYS A 420 7.08 20.37 1.66
N LEU A 421 8.02 20.64 2.56
CA LEU A 421 9.42 20.89 2.19
C LEU A 421 9.92 19.74 1.32
N LEU A 422 10.64 20.08 0.24
CA LEU A 422 11.17 19.07 -0.68
C LEU A 422 12.02 18.05 0.08
N SER A 423 12.81 18.49 1.05
CA SER A 423 13.57 17.61 1.95
C SER A 423 12.68 16.56 2.65
N GLN A 424 11.49 16.94 3.09
CA GLN A 424 10.58 16.00 3.78
C GLN A 424 10.06 14.92 2.83
N SER A 425 9.82 15.23 1.54
CA SER A 425 9.39 14.19 0.58
C SER A 425 10.48 13.16 0.31
N TYR A 426 11.77 13.55 0.30
CA TYR A 426 12.88 12.59 0.20
C TYR A 426 13.01 11.70 1.44
N VAL A 427 12.79 12.26 2.64
CA VAL A 427 12.78 11.48 3.88
C VAL A 427 11.63 10.46 3.88
N ASP A 428 10.44 10.90 3.50
CA ASP A 428 9.26 10.03 3.47
C ASP A 428 9.39 8.96 2.39
N TRP A 429 9.93 9.30 1.21
CA TRP A 429 10.26 8.34 0.16
C TRP A 429 11.19 7.23 0.67
N LEU A 430 12.33 7.60 1.24
CA LEU A 430 13.31 6.61 1.67
C LEU A 430 12.77 5.75 2.83
N ARG A 431 12.02 6.34 3.75
CA ARG A 431 11.35 5.59 4.83
C ARG A 431 10.31 4.63 4.29
N TRP A 432 9.53 5.03 3.29
CA TRP A 432 8.53 4.16 2.67
C TRP A 432 9.14 2.95 1.95
N VAL A 433 10.29 3.14 1.28
CA VAL A 433 11.07 2.01 0.72
C VAL A 433 11.45 1.03 1.84
N LEU A 434 11.83 1.57 2.99
CA LEU A 434 12.38 0.82 4.14
C LEU A 434 11.34 0.52 5.23
N ASP A 435 10.06 0.63 4.92
CA ASP A 435 8.98 0.59 5.90
C ASP A 435 8.87 -0.79 6.58
N GLN A 436 9.27 -1.87 5.90
CA GLN A 436 9.40 -3.20 6.50
C GLN A 436 10.44 -3.23 7.62
N PHE A 437 11.58 -2.58 7.41
CA PHE A 437 12.64 -2.49 8.41
C PHE A 437 12.26 -1.57 9.58
N ASP A 438 11.56 -0.47 9.29
CA ASP A 438 11.01 0.43 10.32
C ASP A 438 9.98 -0.28 11.21
N ALA A 439 9.13 -1.12 10.59
CA ALA A 439 8.16 -1.93 11.30
C ALA A 439 8.82 -2.91 12.29
N ILE A 440 9.92 -3.57 11.90
CA ILE A 440 10.66 -4.45 12.82
C ILE A 440 11.17 -3.66 14.03
N GLU A 441 11.82 -2.51 13.80
CA GLU A 441 12.37 -1.71 14.90
C GLU A 441 11.26 -1.20 15.82
N THR A 442 10.16 -0.70 15.26
CA THR A 442 9.00 -0.23 16.01
C THR A 442 8.43 -1.34 16.89
N LEU A 443 8.26 -2.53 16.31
CA LEU A 443 7.71 -3.67 17.02
C LEU A 443 8.64 -4.17 18.12
N VAL A 444 9.92 -4.41 17.82
CA VAL A 444 10.90 -4.89 18.81
C VAL A 444 11.07 -3.87 19.93
N THR A 445 11.11 -2.57 19.62
CA THR A 445 11.17 -1.51 20.64
C THR A 445 9.93 -1.55 21.55
N TYR A 446 8.74 -1.77 20.98
CA TYR A 446 7.53 -1.89 21.78
C TYR A 446 7.58 -3.11 22.71
N MET A 447 7.91 -4.29 22.15
CA MET A 447 7.92 -5.57 22.86
C MET A 447 9.01 -5.69 23.93
N THR A 448 10.13 -5.00 23.74
CA THR A 448 11.21 -4.94 24.74
C THR A 448 10.98 -3.85 25.78
N SER A 449 10.02 -2.97 25.58
CA SER A 449 9.70 -1.91 26.55
C SER A 449 8.94 -2.46 27.75
N SER A 450 9.06 -1.76 28.88
CA SER A 450 8.25 -2.03 30.09
C SER A 450 6.75 -1.81 29.88
N ARG A 451 6.33 -1.30 28.72
CA ARG A 451 4.93 -1.09 28.36
C ARG A 451 4.29 -2.29 27.67
N PHE A 452 5.04 -3.37 27.42
CA PHE A 452 4.50 -4.62 26.88
C PHE A 452 4.08 -5.54 28.05
N PRO A 453 2.79 -5.62 28.43
CA PRO A 453 2.37 -6.39 29.60
C PRO A 453 2.23 -7.89 29.33
N TYR A 454 2.35 -8.33 28.07
CA TYR A 454 2.01 -9.68 27.65
C TYR A 454 3.21 -10.62 27.74
N ARG A 455 2.93 -11.90 27.98
CA ARG A 455 3.92 -12.99 27.99
C ARG A 455 3.98 -13.74 26.66
N SER A 456 2.92 -13.65 25.86
CA SER A 456 2.83 -14.37 24.59
C SER A 456 1.99 -13.59 23.58
N ILE A 457 2.19 -13.93 22.30
CA ILE A 457 1.41 -13.41 21.18
C ILE A 457 0.75 -14.58 20.46
N SER A 458 -0.55 -14.47 20.20
CA SER A 458 -1.30 -15.39 19.35
C SER A 458 -1.80 -14.63 18.13
N LEU A 459 -1.33 -15.01 16.94
CA LEU A 459 -1.87 -14.52 15.68
C LEU A 459 -2.93 -15.47 15.15
N SER A 460 -4.06 -14.90 14.71
CA SER A 460 -5.12 -15.58 13.97
C SER A 460 -5.38 -14.87 12.65
N LEU A 461 -5.86 -15.60 11.65
CA LEU A 461 -6.21 -15.06 10.34
C LEU A 461 -7.74 -14.99 10.21
N LEU A 462 -8.29 -13.83 9.86
CA LEU A 462 -9.68 -13.68 9.45
C LEU A 462 -9.77 -13.90 7.94
N ALA A 463 -10.31 -15.04 7.53
CA ALA A 463 -10.62 -15.32 6.14
C ALA A 463 -11.89 -14.55 5.74
N VAL A 464 -11.75 -13.64 4.77
CA VAL A 464 -12.85 -12.82 4.25
C VAL A 464 -13.52 -13.54 3.08
N PRO A 465 -14.87 -13.55 3.00
CA PRO A 465 -15.57 -14.05 1.82
C PRO A 465 -15.17 -13.31 0.55
N LYS A 466 -15.04 -14.03 -0.56
CA LYS A 466 -14.72 -13.43 -1.85
C LYS A 466 -15.85 -12.50 -2.28
N THR A 467 -15.49 -11.31 -2.74
CA THR A 467 -16.46 -10.37 -3.32
C THR A 467 -17.02 -10.93 -4.63
N THR A 468 -18.33 -10.82 -4.84
CA THR A 468 -18.93 -11.15 -6.15
C THR A 468 -18.45 -10.17 -7.21
N ASP A 469 -18.29 -10.65 -8.44
CA ASP A 469 -17.96 -9.84 -9.62
C ASP A 469 -19.15 -9.01 -10.13
N THR A 470 -20.34 -9.24 -9.56
CA THR A 470 -21.56 -8.50 -9.87
C THR A 470 -21.57 -7.10 -9.24
N PHE A 471 -22.11 -6.14 -9.99
CA PHE A 471 -22.35 -4.76 -9.59
C PHE A 471 -23.57 -4.21 -10.35
N LEU A 472 -24.12 -3.09 -9.88
CA LEU A 472 -25.31 -2.50 -10.48
C LEU A 472 -24.91 -1.83 -11.80
N PRO A 473 -25.55 -2.13 -12.94
CA PRO A 473 -25.22 -1.44 -14.20
C PRO A 473 -25.25 0.07 -14.01
N TRP A 474 -24.20 0.77 -14.43
CA TRP A 474 -24.05 2.20 -14.12
C TRP A 474 -25.21 3.05 -14.64
N LEU A 475 -25.85 2.68 -15.76
CA LEU A 475 -27.08 3.32 -16.25
C LEU A 475 -28.22 3.31 -15.20
N GLN A 476 -28.36 2.21 -14.46
CA GLN A 476 -29.39 2.08 -13.43
C GLN A 476 -29.07 2.93 -12.19
N LEU A 477 -27.80 3.25 -11.95
CA LEU A 477 -27.37 4.11 -10.85
C LEU A 477 -28.00 5.51 -10.95
N PHE A 478 -28.22 6.00 -12.18
CA PHE A 478 -28.79 7.31 -12.47
C PHE A 478 -30.30 7.31 -12.74
N SER A 479 -30.96 6.15 -12.74
CA SER A 479 -32.40 6.02 -13.06
C SER A 479 -33.35 6.56 -11.96
N GLY A 480 -32.82 7.31 -10.99
CA GLY A 480 -33.54 7.95 -9.90
C GLY A 480 -32.59 8.58 -8.88
N ASN A 481 -33.12 9.09 -7.77
CA ASN A 481 -32.34 9.70 -6.67
C ASN A 481 -32.02 8.72 -5.53
N GLU A 482 -32.20 7.42 -5.74
CA GLU A 482 -32.00 6.38 -4.70
C GLU A 482 -30.52 6.28 -4.28
N PHE A 483 -29.60 6.33 -5.24
CA PHE A 483 -28.16 6.10 -5.02
C PHE A 483 -27.32 7.35 -5.18
N ILE A 484 -27.71 8.26 -6.08
CA ILE A 484 -27.03 9.52 -6.34
C ILE A 484 -28.00 10.66 -6.00
N PRO A 485 -27.93 11.22 -4.78
CA PRO A 485 -28.83 12.30 -4.38
C PRO A 485 -28.52 13.61 -5.12
N ALA A 486 -29.53 14.47 -5.26
CA ALA A 486 -29.34 15.82 -5.80
C ALA A 486 -28.61 16.72 -4.78
N LEU A 487 -27.74 17.60 -5.28
CA LEU A 487 -27.10 18.65 -4.48
C LEU A 487 -28.15 19.70 -4.10
N THR A 488 -28.68 19.62 -2.89
CA THR A 488 -29.56 20.65 -2.35
C THR A 488 -28.75 21.59 -1.45
N GLY A 489 -28.71 22.89 -1.79
CA GLY A 489 -28.29 23.95 -0.86
C GLY A 489 -26.82 24.38 -0.85
N ILE A 490 -25.90 23.73 -1.57
CA ILE A 490 -24.45 24.08 -1.51
C ILE A 490 -24.02 25.07 -2.60
N ASN A 491 -24.67 25.08 -3.78
CA ASN A 491 -24.46 26.08 -4.82
C ASN A 491 -25.66 26.11 -5.80
N PRO A 492 -26.31 27.26 -6.03
CA PRO A 492 -27.46 27.33 -6.95
C PRO A 492 -27.11 26.95 -8.40
N VAL A 493 -25.85 27.11 -8.82
CA VAL A 493 -25.38 26.73 -10.18
C VAL A 493 -25.33 25.22 -10.34
N PHE A 494 -24.81 24.49 -9.33
CA PHE A 494 -24.71 23.03 -9.38
C PHE A 494 -26.02 22.31 -9.02
N GLY A 495 -26.94 23.01 -8.35
CA GLY A 495 -28.24 22.46 -7.94
C GLY A 495 -29.21 22.19 -9.10
N SER A 496 -29.00 22.75 -10.29
CA SER A 496 -29.90 22.58 -11.45
C SER A 496 -29.60 21.36 -12.31
N LEU A 497 -28.39 20.79 -12.23
CA LEU A 497 -28.06 19.57 -12.97
C LEU A 497 -28.85 18.40 -12.39
N THR A 498 -29.47 17.58 -13.24
CA THR A 498 -30.22 16.39 -12.82
C THR A 498 -29.46 15.09 -13.14
N ASN A 499 -29.88 13.95 -12.58
CA ASN A 499 -29.25 12.66 -12.89
C ASN A 499 -29.40 12.31 -14.38
N GLU A 500 -30.49 12.71 -15.01
CA GLU A 500 -30.74 12.53 -16.45
C GLU A 500 -29.74 13.33 -17.29
N SER A 501 -29.38 14.55 -16.86
CA SER A 501 -28.38 15.35 -17.57
C SER A 501 -26.98 14.74 -17.49
N ILE A 502 -26.61 14.22 -16.31
CA ILE A 502 -25.34 13.51 -16.13
C ILE A 502 -25.33 12.22 -16.95
N LEU A 503 -26.43 11.47 -16.97
CA LEU A 503 -26.57 10.25 -17.76
C LEU A 503 -26.37 10.53 -19.26
N LEU A 504 -27.04 11.55 -19.80
CA LEU A 504 -26.88 11.96 -21.20
C LEU A 504 -25.44 12.38 -21.52
N PHE A 505 -24.77 13.07 -20.59
CA PHE A 505 -23.36 13.41 -20.72
C PHE A 505 -22.46 12.18 -20.79
N LEU A 506 -22.68 11.18 -19.91
CA LEU A 506 -21.92 9.94 -19.89
C LEU A 506 -22.13 9.12 -21.18
N GLU A 507 -23.38 8.99 -21.64
CA GLU A 507 -23.70 8.29 -22.88
C GLU A 507 -23.07 8.98 -24.09
N LYS A 508 -23.21 10.32 -24.19
CA LYS A 508 -22.57 11.12 -25.24
C LYS A 508 -21.05 10.95 -25.20
N GLY A 509 -20.44 11.04 -24.02
CA GLY A 509 -18.99 10.88 -23.83
C GLY A 509 -18.50 9.51 -24.30
N ILE A 510 -19.20 8.43 -23.95
CA ILE A 510 -18.87 7.08 -24.44
C ILE A 510 -19.01 6.98 -25.96
N ASP A 511 -20.06 7.57 -26.54
CA ASP A 511 -20.32 7.53 -27.97
C ASP A 511 -19.29 8.32 -28.79
N GLU A 512 -18.92 9.51 -28.33
CA GLU A 512 -17.87 10.35 -28.93
C GLU A 512 -16.49 9.68 -28.78
N ASP A 513 -16.27 9.00 -27.66
CA ASP A 513 -15.00 8.35 -27.34
C ASP A 513 -14.84 6.95 -27.96
N LYS A 514 -15.81 6.46 -28.75
CA LYS A 514 -15.63 5.24 -29.56
C LYS A 514 -14.38 5.29 -30.43
N GLY A 515 -14.00 6.49 -30.89
CA GLY A 515 -12.75 6.74 -31.60
C GLY A 515 -11.51 6.46 -30.75
N ALA A 516 -11.42 6.98 -29.52
CA ALA A 516 -10.26 6.75 -28.66
C ALA A 516 -10.26 5.35 -28.06
N GLN A 517 -11.42 4.75 -27.79
CA GLN A 517 -11.53 3.34 -27.41
C GLN A 517 -10.99 2.42 -28.50
N HIS A 518 -11.38 2.64 -29.76
CA HIS A 518 -10.85 1.89 -30.89
C HIS A 518 -9.34 2.09 -30.99
N ALA A 519 -8.86 3.32 -30.80
CA ALA A 519 -7.44 3.66 -30.79
C ALA A 519 -6.67 2.93 -29.68
N LYS A 520 -7.21 2.87 -28.45
CA LYS A 520 -6.60 2.19 -27.30
C LYS A 520 -6.58 0.67 -27.48
N ILE A 521 -7.66 0.08 -27.99
CA ILE A 521 -7.71 -1.37 -28.33
C ILE A 521 -6.63 -1.70 -29.36
N LEU A 522 -6.53 -0.90 -30.42
CA LEU A 522 -5.51 -1.10 -31.46
C LEU A 522 -4.10 -0.92 -30.92
N SER A 523 -3.88 -0.02 -29.95
CA SER A 523 -2.60 0.15 -29.27
C SER A 523 -2.20 -1.10 -28.48
N LEU A 524 -3.14 -1.72 -27.74
CA LEU A 524 -2.89 -2.97 -27.00
C LEU A 524 -2.64 -4.15 -27.95
N GLU A 525 -3.35 -4.21 -29.07
CA GLU A 525 -3.07 -5.22 -30.09
C GLU A 525 -1.70 -5.01 -30.76
N LEU A 526 -1.26 -3.76 -30.94
CA LEU A 526 0.10 -3.43 -31.40
C LEU A 526 1.21 -3.86 -30.43
N GLU A 527 0.90 -4.07 -29.15
CA GLU A 527 1.85 -4.60 -28.16
C GLU A 527 2.06 -6.10 -28.31
N SER A 528 0.97 -6.84 -28.45
CA SER A 528 1.03 -8.29 -28.58
C SER A 528 1.49 -8.73 -29.98
N HIS A 529 0.94 -8.11 -31.02
CA HIS A 529 1.16 -8.48 -32.42
C HIS A 529 1.03 -7.25 -33.34
N PRO A 530 2.11 -6.50 -33.59
CA PRO A 530 2.05 -5.36 -34.49
C PRO A 530 1.74 -5.81 -35.92
N THR A 531 0.47 -5.62 -36.33
CA THR A 531 0.04 -5.87 -37.70
C THR A 531 -0.04 -4.54 -38.46
N ILE A 532 0.34 -4.57 -39.75
CA ILE A 532 0.13 -3.45 -40.68
C ILE A 532 -1.35 -3.02 -40.68
N GLU A 533 -2.25 -3.97 -40.50
CA GLU A 533 -3.69 -3.70 -40.44
C GLU A 533 -4.08 -2.85 -39.23
N ASN A 534 -3.51 -3.12 -38.06
CA ASN A 534 -3.80 -2.31 -36.87
C ASN A 534 -3.23 -0.89 -37.00
N LEU A 535 -2.07 -0.73 -37.63
CA LEU A 535 -1.54 0.59 -37.98
C LEU A 535 -2.43 1.34 -38.98
N ARG A 536 -2.99 0.65 -39.99
CA ARG A 536 -3.96 1.25 -40.93
C ARG A 536 -5.25 1.67 -40.26
N LYS A 537 -5.73 0.93 -39.26
CA LYS A 537 -6.89 1.37 -38.48
C LYS A 537 -6.54 2.59 -37.63
N LEU A 538 -5.31 2.67 -37.09
CA LEU A 538 -4.84 3.86 -36.38
C LEU A 538 -4.72 5.10 -37.28
N THR A 539 -4.43 4.98 -38.57
CA THR A 539 -4.36 6.16 -39.47
C THR A 539 -5.70 6.87 -39.63
N MET A 540 -6.81 6.17 -39.41
CA MET A 540 -8.16 6.73 -39.45
C MET A 540 -8.49 7.56 -38.20
N ILE A 541 -7.65 7.50 -37.16
CA ILE A 541 -7.86 8.21 -35.90
C ILE A 541 -7.16 9.57 -35.97
N THR A 542 -7.96 10.63 -36.05
CA THR A 542 -7.48 12.02 -36.12
C THR A 542 -7.04 12.58 -34.76
N TYR A 543 -7.32 11.85 -33.68
CA TYR A 543 -7.07 12.28 -32.31
C TYR A 543 -5.55 12.37 -31.97
N LEU A 544 -5.12 13.47 -31.35
CA LEU A 544 -3.73 13.75 -30.92
C LEU A 544 -2.62 13.52 -31.97
N GLY A 545 -2.95 13.58 -33.27
CA GLY A 545 -2.01 13.29 -34.35
C GLY A 545 -1.54 11.82 -34.38
N ILE A 546 -2.26 10.92 -33.70
CA ILE A 546 -1.97 9.47 -33.68
C ILE A 546 -2.01 8.93 -35.10
N GLY A 547 -3.02 9.30 -35.89
CA GLY A 547 -3.13 8.84 -37.27
C GLY A 547 -1.96 9.29 -38.15
N THR A 548 -1.45 10.51 -37.94
CA THR A 548 -0.26 11.00 -38.65
C THR A 548 0.98 10.17 -38.29
N LYS A 549 1.20 9.89 -37.00
CA LYS A 549 2.32 9.05 -36.56
C LYS A 549 2.19 7.60 -37.04
N ALA A 550 0.99 7.03 -36.97
CA ALA A 550 0.73 5.69 -37.49
C ALA A 550 1.00 5.62 -39.01
N ASN A 551 0.66 6.68 -39.75
CA ASN A 551 0.97 6.78 -41.17
C ASN A 551 2.49 6.88 -41.42
N THR A 552 3.22 7.66 -40.61
CA THR A 552 4.69 7.69 -40.68
C THR A 552 5.31 6.32 -40.42
N ILE A 553 4.77 5.55 -39.47
CA ILE A 553 5.23 4.17 -39.23
C ILE A 553 4.95 3.30 -40.44
N LEU A 554 3.76 3.37 -41.04
CA LEU A 554 3.41 2.61 -42.24
C LEU A 554 4.34 2.93 -43.42
N GLU A 555 4.64 4.21 -43.63
CA GLU A 555 5.59 4.66 -44.67
C GLU A 555 7.00 4.11 -44.42
N LYS A 556 7.44 4.03 -43.16
CA LYS A 556 8.74 3.47 -42.78
C LYS A 556 8.83 1.95 -42.89
N ILE A 557 7.73 1.24 -42.63
CA ILE A 557 7.67 -0.23 -42.83
C ILE A 557 7.81 -0.55 -44.33
N GLY A 558 7.16 0.27 -45.18
CA GLY A 558 7.14 0.07 -46.63
C GLY A 558 6.71 -1.35 -46.99
N ASP A 559 7.38 -1.95 -47.98
CA ASP A 559 7.17 -3.37 -48.35
C ASP A 559 8.04 -4.35 -47.53
N SER A 560 8.94 -3.83 -46.67
CA SER A 560 10.04 -4.65 -46.15
C SER A 560 9.64 -5.62 -45.04
N CYS A 561 8.43 -5.51 -44.47
CA CYS A 561 7.90 -6.33 -43.36
C CYS A 561 8.81 -6.49 -42.13
N ILE A 562 9.96 -5.81 -42.06
CA ILE A 562 10.92 -5.91 -40.96
C ILE A 562 10.70 -4.72 -40.03
N ILE A 563 10.33 -5.00 -38.78
CA ILE A 563 10.19 -4.00 -37.72
C ILE A 563 11.58 -3.61 -37.23
N SER A 564 12.10 -2.48 -37.69
CA SER A 564 13.36 -1.90 -37.22
C SER A 564 13.21 -1.28 -35.83
N ASP A 565 14.33 -1.05 -35.13
CA ASP A 565 14.33 -0.36 -33.82
C ASP A 565 13.72 1.05 -33.90
N SER A 566 13.91 1.76 -35.02
CA SER A 566 13.28 3.06 -35.30
C SER A 566 11.75 2.98 -35.29
N ILE A 567 11.16 1.92 -35.84
CA ILE A 567 9.70 1.68 -35.80
C ILE A 567 9.26 1.37 -34.37
N ARG A 568 10.05 0.56 -33.63
CA ARG A 568 9.76 0.25 -32.23
C ARG A 568 9.72 1.51 -31.35
N ASP A 569 10.63 2.46 -31.60
CA ASP A 569 10.66 3.73 -30.88
C ASP A 569 9.47 4.64 -31.23
N GLU A 570 9.02 4.67 -32.48
CA GLU A 570 7.79 5.39 -32.85
C GLU A 570 6.53 4.74 -32.27
N MET A 571 6.48 3.40 -32.22
CA MET A 571 5.40 2.69 -31.53
C MET A 571 5.39 3.04 -30.04
N LYS A 572 6.55 3.08 -29.38
CA LYS A 572 6.66 3.58 -27.99
C LYS A 572 6.20 5.04 -27.87
N ALA A 573 6.46 5.89 -28.86
CA ALA A 573 6.00 7.27 -28.87
C ALA A 573 4.46 7.38 -29.01
N ILE A 574 3.84 6.55 -29.86
CA ILE A 574 2.38 6.45 -29.95
C ILE A 574 1.79 5.98 -28.61
N ARG A 575 2.40 4.97 -27.95
CA ARG A 575 1.99 4.54 -26.60
C ARG A 575 2.09 5.66 -25.58
N LYS A 576 3.18 6.44 -25.60
CA LYS A 576 3.33 7.62 -24.74
C LYS A 576 2.26 8.67 -25.01
N LEU A 577 1.71 8.77 -26.21
CA LEU A 577 0.57 9.65 -26.49
C LEU A 577 -0.74 9.09 -25.95
N PHE A 578 -0.95 7.77 -26.04
CA PHE A 578 -2.10 7.11 -25.41
C PHE A 578 -2.09 7.23 -23.88
N ASN A 579 -0.92 7.08 -23.25
CA ASN A 579 -0.77 7.28 -21.82
C ASN A 579 -0.90 8.75 -21.39
N LYS A 580 -0.92 9.66 -22.37
CA LYS A 580 -1.20 11.09 -22.21
C LYS A 580 -2.62 11.47 -22.64
N LEU A 581 -3.49 10.49 -22.91
CA LEU A 581 -4.92 10.79 -23.05
C LEU A 581 -5.33 11.64 -21.85
N PRO A 582 -6.04 12.76 -22.07
CA PRO A 582 -6.56 13.52 -20.97
C PRO A 582 -7.39 12.58 -20.08
N THR A 583 -7.39 12.85 -18.79
CA THR A 583 -8.08 12.02 -17.78
C THR A 583 -9.53 11.70 -18.19
N ARG A 584 -10.16 12.62 -18.92
CA ARG A 584 -11.56 12.52 -19.34
C ARG A 584 -11.84 11.39 -20.33
N GLU A 585 -11.07 11.30 -21.41
CA GLU A 585 -11.23 10.23 -22.40
C GLU A 585 -10.90 8.88 -21.78
N GLN A 586 -9.89 8.83 -20.90
CA GLN A 586 -9.56 7.63 -20.16
C GLN A 586 -10.75 7.17 -19.29
N PHE A 587 -11.43 8.09 -18.62
CA PHE A 587 -12.63 7.80 -17.84
C PHE A 587 -13.75 7.19 -18.69
N PHE A 588 -14.10 7.76 -19.85
CA PHE A 588 -15.14 7.20 -20.72
C PHE A 588 -14.76 5.85 -21.31
N CYS A 589 -13.50 5.68 -21.71
CA CYS A 589 -12.94 4.40 -22.11
C CYS A 589 -13.14 3.32 -21.05
N ASP A 590 -12.87 3.64 -19.78
CA ASP A 590 -12.97 2.68 -18.68
C ASP A 590 -14.43 2.42 -18.29
N LEU A 591 -15.27 3.46 -18.29
CA LEU A 591 -16.70 3.35 -18.04
C LEU A 591 -17.40 2.44 -19.07
N ALA A 592 -17.03 2.52 -20.35
CA ALA A 592 -17.58 1.64 -21.39
C ALA A 592 -17.14 0.18 -21.25
N LYS A 593 -15.96 -0.06 -20.69
CA LYS A 593 -15.39 -1.41 -20.45
C LYS A 593 -15.82 -2.01 -19.12
N MET A 594 -16.52 -1.23 -18.30
CA MET A 594 -17.03 -1.60 -16.99
C MET A 594 -18.05 -2.75 -17.11
N THR A 595 -17.55 -3.98 -17.14
CA THR A 595 -18.35 -5.21 -17.36
C THR A 595 -18.26 -6.17 -16.20
N THR A 596 -17.18 -6.12 -15.41
CA THR A 596 -16.98 -6.92 -14.20
C THR A 596 -16.42 -6.06 -13.09
N PHE A 597 -16.86 -6.30 -11.85
CA PHE A 597 -16.29 -5.64 -10.69
C PHE A 597 -14.92 -6.25 -10.38
N LYS A 598 -13.89 -5.40 -10.35
CA LYS A 598 -12.49 -5.81 -10.07
C LYS A 598 -12.02 -5.45 -8.67
N GLY A 599 -12.81 -4.68 -7.92
CA GLY A 599 -12.45 -4.28 -6.56
C GLY A 599 -12.53 -5.42 -5.55
N THR A 600 -12.17 -5.13 -4.31
CA THR A 600 -12.16 -6.09 -3.19
C THR A 600 -12.89 -5.52 -1.98
N VAL A 601 -13.27 -6.39 -1.03
CA VAL A 601 -13.63 -5.93 0.32
C VAL A 601 -12.32 -5.65 1.06
N HIS A 602 -12.11 -4.39 1.42
CA HIS A 602 -10.93 -3.98 2.17
C HIS A 602 -10.91 -4.59 3.57
N CYS A 603 -9.73 -4.98 4.03
CA CYS A 603 -9.54 -5.70 5.28
C CYS A 603 -10.03 -4.92 6.51
N GLU A 604 -9.86 -3.60 6.54
CA GLU A 604 -10.26 -2.74 7.64
C GLU A 604 -11.78 -2.64 7.78
N ALA A 605 -12.50 -2.54 6.66
CA ALA A 605 -13.96 -2.50 6.64
C ALA A 605 -14.53 -3.85 7.11
N CYS A 606 -13.95 -4.95 6.63
CA CYS A 606 -14.34 -6.29 7.09
C CYS A 606 -14.10 -6.45 8.60
N LEU A 607 -12.88 -6.18 9.06
CA LEU A 607 -12.52 -6.35 10.46
C LEU A 607 -13.37 -5.49 11.39
N ALA A 608 -13.51 -4.19 11.09
CA ALA A 608 -14.29 -3.25 11.89
C ALA A 608 -15.76 -3.67 12.06
N SER A 609 -16.38 -4.20 10.99
CA SER A 609 -17.77 -4.63 11.01
C SER A 609 -18.05 -5.85 11.89
N LEU A 610 -17.00 -6.49 12.42
CA LEU A 610 -17.05 -7.68 13.26
C LEU A 610 -16.57 -7.40 14.70
N LEU A 611 -16.03 -6.21 14.99
CA LEU A 611 -15.52 -5.85 16.30
C LEU A 611 -16.67 -5.57 17.29
N PRO A 612 -16.52 -5.95 18.58
CA PRO A 612 -17.49 -5.65 19.64
C PRO A 612 -17.89 -4.17 19.73
N ALA A 613 -16.92 -3.27 19.50
CA ALA A 613 -17.15 -1.82 19.48
C ALA A 613 -18.28 -1.37 18.54
N PHE A 614 -18.59 -2.18 17.52
CA PHE A 614 -19.74 -2.00 16.65
C PHE A 614 -20.87 -3.00 16.97
N THR A 615 -20.54 -4.29 17.07
CA THR A 615 -21.54 -5.36 17.07
C THR A 615 -22.39 -5.41 18.35
N GLU A 616 -21.88 -4.94 19.50
CA GLU A 616 -22.62 -4.88 20.76
C GLU A 616 -23.80 -3.88 20.72
N HIS A 617 -23.80 -2.96 19.76
CA HIS A 617 -24.79 -1.89 19.63
C HIS A 617 -25.77 -2.08 18.46
N LEU A 618 -25.71 -3.23 17.79
CA LEU A 618 -26.61 -3.56 16.71
C LEU A 618 -28.06 -3.69 17.21
N THR A 619 -29.00 -3.16 16.42
CA THR A 619 -30.42 -3.37 16.71
C THR A 619 -30.81 -4.81 16.41
N PRO A 620 -31.92 -5.33 16.97
CA PRO A 620 -32.42 -6.66 16.63
C PRO A 620 -32.63 -6.87 15.12
N GLN A 621 -32.98 -5.81 14.39
CA GLN A 621 -33.12 -5.85 12.93
C GLN A 621 -31.77 -5.96 12.21
N ASP A 622 -30.73 -5.31 12.72
CA ASP A 622 -29.39 -5.40 12.12
C ASP A 622 -28.76 -6.79 12.37
N LEU A 623 -29.04 -7.41 13.53
CA LEU A 623 -28.56 -8.75 13.87
C LEU A 623 -29.01 -9.83 12.87
N GLU A 624 -30.11 -9.60 12.16
CA GLU A 624 -30.58 -10.52 11.11
C GLU A 624 -29.56 -10.66 9.97
N TYR A 625 -28.77 -9.63 9.67
CA TYR A 625 -27.70 -9.70 8.67
C TYR A 625 -26.48 -10.52 9.13
N TYR A 626 -26.40 -10.81 10.43
CA TYR A 626 -25.29 -11.52 11.07
C TYR A 626 -25.65 -12.93 11.54
N LYS A 627 -26.88 -13.39 11.34
CA LYS A 627 -27.36 -14.69 11.85
C LYS A 627 -26.51 -15.90 11.41
N ASP A 628 -25.89 -15.80 10.24
CA ASP A 628 -25.04 -16.85 9.65
C ASP A 628 -23.54 -16.66 9.96
N ILE A 629 -23.20 -15.66 10.79
CA ILE A 629 -21.83 -15.29 11.15
C ILE A 629 -21.49 -15.82 12.54
N ASN A 630 -20.84 -16.98 12.59
CA ASN A 630 -20.51 -17.68 13.84
C ASN A 630 -19.17 -17.26 14.47
N ILE A 631 -18.64 -16.07 14.16
CA ILE A 631 -17.31 -15.64 14.65
C ILE A 631 -17.34 -14.68 15.84
N PHE A 632 -18.52 -14.22 16.28
CA PHE A 632 -18.58 -13.21 17.34
C PHE A 632 -17.94 -13.64 18.66
N ALA A 633 -18.03 -14.93 18.99
CA ALA A 633 -17.35 -15.49 20.15
C ALA A 633 -15.82 -15.36 20.05
N ASP A 634 -15.26 -15.51 18.85
CA ASP A 634 -13.82 -15.34 18.60
C ASP A 634 -13.41 -13.87 18.62
N MET A 635 -14.32 -12.95 18.24
CA MET A 635 -14.10 -11.50 18.25
C MET A 635 -14.26 -10.87 19.64
N GLN A 636 -14.77 -11.61 20.64
CA GLN A 636 -14.98 -11.07 21.98
C GLN A 636 -13.66 -10.60 22.60
N GLY A 637 -13.65 -9.36 23.11
CA GLY A 637 -12.50 -8.75 23.77
C GLY A 637 -11.51 -8.04 22.84
N PHE A 638 -11.72 -8.07 21.52
CA PHE A 638 -10.97 -7.24 20.59
C PHE A 638 -11.36 -5.76 20.69
N GLY A 639 -10.36 -4.88 20.68
CA GLY A 639 -10.51 -3.44 20.85
C GLY A 639 -10.85 -2.69 19.56
N ARG A 640 -11.08 -1.38 19.69
CA ARG A 640 -11.46 -0.46 18.61
C ARG A 640 -10.30 0.01 17.71
N VAL A 641 -9.07 -0.24 18.12
CA VAL A 641 -7.87 0.19 17.37
C VAL A 641 -7.56 -0.85 16.31
N ILE A 642 -7.47 -0.40 15.06
CA ILE A 642 -7.12 -1.21 13.91
C ILE A 642 -5.83 -0.65 13.32
N GLY A 643 -4.77 -1.46 13.26
CA GLY A 643 -3.58 -1.11 12.51
C GLY A 643 -3.62 -1.66 11.09
N LEU A 644 -3.00 -0.94 10.18
CA LEU A 644 -3.04 -1.16 8.74
C LEU A 644 -1.63 -1.19 8.17
N SER A 645 -1.38 -2.09 7.21
CA SER A 645 -0.12 -2.12 6.46
C SER A 645 -0.01 -0.99 5.43
N ALA A 646 -1.11 -0.30 5.15
CA ALA A 646 -1.19 0.87 4.29
C ALA A 646 -2.29 1.81 4.82
N PRO A 647 -2.24 3.13 4.51
CA PRO A 647 -3.37 4.02 4.81
C PRO A 647 -4.68 3.47 4.23
N SER A 648 -5.81 3.72 4.91
CA SER A 648 -7.11 3.24 4.45
C SER A 648 -7.58 3.97 3.18
N CYS A 649 -8.45 3.31 2.41
CA CYS A 649 -9.17 4.01 1.34
C CYS A 649 -10.18 5.00 1.95
N PRO A 650 -10.40 6.19 1.35
CA PRO A 650 -11.41 7.13 1.82
C PRO A 650 -12.80 6.52 2.00
N SER A 651 -13.21 5.63 1.09
CA SER A 651 -14.48 4.91 1.21
C SER A 651 -14.53 4.07 2.49
N CYS A 652 -13.40 3.46 2.88
CA CYS A 652 -13.30 2.71 4.12
C CYS A 652 -13.26 3.65 5.33
N ALA A 653 -12.55 4.77 5.28
CA ALA A 653 -12.54 5.76 6.37
C ALA A 653 -13.95 6.30 6.66
N ILE A 654 -14.71 6.68 5.62
CA ILE A 654 -16.11 7.11 5.75
C ILE A 654 -16.96 5.98 6.36
N TYR A 655 -16.76 4.73 5.91
CA TYR A 655 -17.46 3.59 6.46
C TYR A 655 -17.17 3.39 7.96
N LEU A 656 -15.90 3.45 8.37
CA LEU A 656 -15.50 3.33 9.78
C LEU A 656 -16.10 4.45 10.64
N GLN A 657 -16.14 5.68 10.13
CA GLN A 657 -16.80 6.80 10.80
C GLN A 657 -18.31 6.56 10.95
N MET A 658 -18.97 6.01 9.92
CA MET A 658 -20.38 5.66 10.00
C MET A 658 -20.63 4.57 11.04
N LEU A 659 -19.80 3.51 11.08
CA LEU A 659 -19.90 2.46 12.11
C LEU A 659 -19.78 3.05 13.53
N ALA A 660 -18.85 3.99 13.74
CA ALA A 660 -18.68 4.67 15.02
C ALA A 660 -19.88 5.56 15.39
N SER A 661 -20.44 6.29 14.43
CA SER A 661 -21.59 7.19 14.69
C SER A 661 -22.88 6.45 15.05
N MET A 662 -23.05 5.22 14.55
CA MET A 662 -24.31 4.47 14.69
C MET A 662 -24.36 3.57 15.91
N SER A 663 -23.22 3.23 16.50
CA SER A 663 -23.18 2.40 17.70
C SER A 663 -23.69 3.15 18.95
N GLY A 664 -23.86 4.48 18.89
CA GLY A 664 -24.12 5.29 20.08
C GLY A 664 -23.02 5.17 21.14
N SER A 665 -21.93 4.46 20.81
CA SER A 665 -20.77 4.30 21.67
C SER A 665 -19.95 5.58 21.59
N PRO A 666 -19.42 6.07 22.72
CA PRO A 666 -18.46 7.16 22.71
C PRO A 666 -17.13 6.77 22.04
N SER A 667 -16.90 5.49 21.73
CA SER A 667 -15.60 5.02 21.27
C SER A 667 -15.51 4.91 19.74
N GLU A 668 -14.87 5.91 19.12
CA GLU A 668 -14.50 5.89 17.70
C GLU A 668 -13.56 4.72 17.35
N ILE A 669 -13.71 4.15 16.15
CA ILE A 669 -12.76 3.16 15.60
C ILE A 669 -11.51 3.91 15.13
N ILE A 670 -10.35 3.53 15.65
CA ILE A 670 -9.10 4.26 15.41
C ILE A 670 -8.26 3.52 14.38
N THR A 671 -7.86 4.21 13.31
CA THR A 671 -6.91 3.73 12.30
C THR A 671 -5.79 4.74 12.09
N ARG A 672 -4.77 4.39 11.30
CA ARG A 672 -3.70 5.31 10.86
C ARG A 672 -4.22 6.54 10.10
N GLY A 673 -5.39 6.44 9.45
CA GLY A 673 -5.94 7.46 8.57
C GLY A 673 -6.12 6.95 7.14
N ASN A 674 -6.27 7.85 6.17
CA ASN A 674 -6.61 7.52 4.78
C ASN A 674 -5.67 8.14 3.75
N HIS A 675 -5.57 7.49 2.58
CA HIS A 675 -4.94 8.10 1.40
C HIS A 675 -5.92 9.00 0.63
N GLY A 676 -5.45 9.72 -0.38
CA GLY A 676 -6.24 10.72 -1.12
C GLY A 676 -7.07 10.20 -2.29
N VAL A 677 -6.92 8.92 -2.67
CA VAL A 677 -7.61 8.31 -3.82
C VAL A 677 -8.63 7.28 -3.39
N ILE A 678 -9.80 7.23 -4.01
CA ILE A 678 -10.77 6.14 -3.79
C ILE A 678 -10.41 4.96 -4.69
N SER A 679 -10.18 3.79 -4.10
CA SER A 679 -10.07 2.52 -4.83
C SER A 679 -11.44 1.89 -5.06
N ALA A 680 -11.56 1.09 -6.13
CA ALA A 680 -12.73 0.25 -6.31
C ALA A 680 -12.81 -0.78 -5.17
N CYS A 681 -13.84 -0.66 -4.32
CA CYS A 681 -14.02 -1.53 -3.17
C CYS A 681 -15.48 -1.89 -2.93
N SER A 682 -15.72 -2.95 -2.16
CA SER A 682 -17.05 -3.40 -1.73
C SER A 682 -17.16 -3.35 -0.21
N LEU A 683 -18.39 -3.21 0.29
CA LEU A 683 -18.70 -3.41 1.69
C LEU A 683 -18.82 -4.91 2.02
N PRO A 684 -18.63 -5.32 3.28
CA PRO A 684 -18.97 -6.66 3.74
C PRO A 684 -20.44 -7.00 3.45
N ALA A 685 -20.72 -8.23 3.03
CA ALA A 685 -22.07 -8.65 2.61
C ALA A 685 -23.13 -8.52 3.73
N TRP A 686 -22.69 -8.59 4.99
CA TRP A 686 -23.51 -8.45 6.19
C TRP A 686 -23.68 -7.01 6.66
N THR A 687 -23.20 -6.02 5.90
CA THR A 687 -23.38 -4.62 6.27
C THR A 687 -24.87 -4.26 6.31
N PRO A 688 -25.38 -3.70 7.42
CA PRO A 688 -26.78 -3.33 7.52
C PRO A 688 -27.21 -2.34 6.43
N ASP A 689 -28.41 -2.54 5.86
CA ASP A 689 -28.95 -1.77 4.73
C ASP A 689 -28.91 -0.24 4.96
N ARG A 690 -29.19 0.20 6.19
CA ARG A 690 -29.13 1.62 6.56
C ARG A 690 -27.73 2.23 6.42
N ILE A 691 -26.68 1.45 6.72
CA ILE A 691 -25.29 1.89 6.56
C ILE A 691 -24.92 1.90 5.07
N VAL A 692 -25.29 0.86 4.32
CA VAL A 692 -25.03 0.81 2.88
C VAL A 692 -25.68 2.00 2.15
N LYS A 693 -26.92 2.36 2.51
CA LYS A 693 -27.61 3.54 1.97
C LYS A 693 -26.92 4.85 2.33
N ALA A 694 -26.45 4.98 3.57
CA ALA A 694 -25.69 6.15 4.00
C ALA A 694 -24.36 6.26 3.22
N MET A 695 -23.66 5.15 3.03
CA MET A 695 -22.45 5.09 2.21
C MET A 695 -22.72 5.47 0.74
N ASN A 696 -23.77 4.93 0.14
CA ASN A 696 -24.19 5.28 -1.22
C ASN A 696 -24.53 6.77 -1.34
N THR A 697 -25.20 7.33 -0.33
CA THR A 697 -25.52 8.76 -0.28
C THR A 697 -24.25 9.60 -0.26
N SER A 698 -23.32 9.32 0.67
CA SER A 698 -22.09 10.10 0.82
C SER A 698 -21.16 9.98 -0.38
N LEU A 699 -20.87 8.75 -0.84
CA LEU A 699 -19.99 8.54 -1.99
C LEU A 699 -20.68 8.91 -3.32
N GLY A 700 -22.00 8.78 -3.41
CA GLY A 700 -22.79 9.22 -4.54
C GLY A 700 -22.74 10.74 -4.73
N LEU A 701 -22.71 11.51 -3.63
CA LEU A 701 -22.45 12.96 -3.68
C LEU A 701 -21.04 13.28 -4.19
N LEU A 702 -20.01 12.56 -3.72
CA LEU A 702 -18.64 12.73 -4.23
C LEU A 702 -18.55 12.39 -5.71
N LEU A 703 -19.17 11.28 -6.14
CA LEU A 703 -19.21 10.86 -7.54
C LEU A 703 -19.89 11.93 -8.39
N ARG A 704 -21.05 12.43 -7.93
CA ARG A 704 -21.76 13.52 -8.61
C ARG A 704 -20.87 14.75 -8.77
N GLN A 705 -20.19 15.18 -7.72
CA GLN A 705 -19.29 16.32 -7.77
C GLN A 705 -18.13 16.10 -8.75
N GLY A 706 -17.52 14.92 -8.73
CA GLY A 706 -16.47 14.54 -9.67
C GLY A 706 -16.94 14.55 -11.13
N LEU A 707 -18.16 14.06 -11.39
CA LEU A 707 -18.77 14.08 -12.72
C LEU A 707 -19.11 15.49 -13.19
N ILE A 708 -19.60 16.35 -12.31
CA ILE A 708 -19.86 17.76 -12.63
C ILE A 708 -18.55 18.47 -12.99
N SER A 709 -17.51 18.30 -12.18
CA SER A 709 -16.17 18.83 -12.50
C SER A 709 -15.67 18.34 -13.86
N LEU A 710 -15.95 17.07 -14.21
CA LEU A 710 -15.59 16.50 -15.51
C LEU A 710 -16.40 17.11 -16.67
N MET A 711 -17.65 17.50 -16.43
CA MET A 711 -18.50 18.21 -17.40
C MET A 711 -17.99 19.63 -17.63
N ASP A 712 -17.61 20.34 -16.58
CA ASP A 712 -17.15 21.74 -16.67
C ASP A 712 -15.85 21.85 -17.49
N GLN A 713 -14.96 20.86 -17.40
CA GLN A 713 -13.76 20.74 -18.24
C GLN A 713 -14.07 20.68 -19.75
N GLU A 714 -15.28 20.29 -20.18
CA GLU A 714 -15.68 20.36 -21.59
C GLU A 714 -15.83 21.80 -22.07
N THR A 715 -16.27 22.69 -21.19
CA THR A 715 -16.62 24.06 -21.57
C THR A 715 -15.40 24.96 -21.75
N ASP A 716 -14.33 24.72 -20.96
CA ASP A 716 -13.11 25.52 -21.03
C ASP A 716 -12.29 25.24 -22.31
N CYS A 717 -12.31 24.01 -22.84
CA CYS A 717 -11.59 23.64 -24.06
C CYS A 717 -12.19 24.18 -25.36
N ILE A 718 -13.37 24.81 -25.33
CA ILE A 718 -14.03 25.36 -26.53
C ILE A 718 -13.55 26.81 -26.82
N TRP A 719 -12.91 27.47 -25.87
CA TRP A 719 -12.53 28.88 -25.97
C TRP A 719 -11.04 29.15 -26.19
N ASP A 720 -10.19 28.11 -26.19
CA ASP A 720 -8.78 28.14 -26.60
C ASP A 720 -8.60 27.51 -27.99
#